data_AF-A0A2D4SRR6-F1
#
_entry.id   AF-A0A2D4SRR6-F1
#
_cell.length_a   1.000
_cell.length_b   1.000
_cell.length_c   1.000
_cell.angle_alpha   90.00
_cell.angle_beta   90.00
_cell.angle_gamma   90.00
#
_symmetry.space_group_name_H-M   'P 1'
#
loop_
_entity.id
_entity.type
_entity.pdbx_description
1 polymer ?
#
loop_
_entity_poly.entity_id
_entity_poly.type
_entity_poly.pdbx_seq_one_letter_code
_entity_poly.pdbx_strand_id
1 'polypeptide(L)'
;EQEVTNVGPDLDGDGIADAHDLDADGDGVNATEDCDDTDANILSNAEDLDCDGVPDSEDTDQDGDGIDASIDCDDQNRDATSMDDDADCDGVPTNEDCDDSNTELGSLHYDVDCDGYVSYEDCDDRDPDSTLVENDVDCDGIVNEEDVFPENAEESTDSDGDGVGDNTDLCDGGDDSVDEDGNGVPDHCDEPGWLNCSSDRVFGTAEYQFSGTEVNEEAGYSISYAGDVDGDGLEDILIGTKTYYLPDPLGRVYLVLGSSMTPGVDFDLSNADYTFTSEQENDQLGLVVAGVGDYDGDGQADLLFGAKDYDGSYGRVYLVLGASLGSESTISMADADTKFYSTLSQEYLGTNIAAAGDVNGDGLADIIIGQSHNTHRVYLFYGASVIQNERHVESANVTINGQNGSGEDFDVADVDGDGLSDLIIGEPYYGTNNQGRIHVILGASIGSQTSIHIDDSDYKFVSDYDQYLGLKVSSAGDVDGDGLDDVMMASHDSDISGANTGSTYIMLGSTLANASSSEFDVDDADYKIYGANNSDAFGRDIGLAGDINGDGMSDILVAASGSTYGGQGTGTVFLFSGASLPYLASGNEINPLAADYRFVGDSNIGSIGRLPKRSGDLDGDGFDDVMISSKYANSYTGMVNVFTNCE
;
A
#
# COMPACT_ATOMS: atom_id res chain seq x y z
N GLU A 1 -60.79 44.47 89.00
CA GLU A 1 -60.45 45.40 87.91
C GLU A 1 -60.90 44.75 86.62
N GLN A 2 -61.50 45.54 85.73
CA GLN A 2 -61.90 45.13 84.39
C GLN A 2 -60.64 44.91 83.56
N GLU A 3 -60.51 43.75 82.92
CA GLU A 3 -59.79 43.70 81.65
C GLU A 3 -60.83 43.91 80.56
N VAL A 4 -60.81 45.12 80.00
CA VAL A 4 -61.44 45.41 78.71
C VAL A 4 -60.55 44.72 77.69
N THR A 5 -61.00 43.58 77.16
CA THR A 5 -60.43 43.01 75.95
C THR A 5 -60.72 44.02 74.85
N ASN A 6 -59.66 44.66 74.36
CA ASN A 6 -59.71 45.49 73.17
C ASN A 6 -59.95 44.54 71.99
N VAL A 7 -61.23 44.22 71.74
CA VAL A 7 -61.64 43.62 70.47
C VAL A 7 -61.23 44.65 69.41
N GLY A 8 -60.59 44.21 68.34
CA GLY A 8 -60.19 45.09 67.25
C GLY A 8 -61.41 45.81 66.64
N PRO A 9 -61.20 46.62 65.58
CA PRO A 9 -62.32 46.96 64.72
C PRO A 9 -63.04 45.67 64.25
N ASP A 10 -64.36 45.80 64.11
CA ASP A 10 -65.37 44.79 63.78
C ASP A 10 -66.34 45.55 62.86
N LEU A 11 -66.10 45.43 61.56
CA LEU A 11 -66.62 46.30 60.52
C LEU A 11 -68.07 45.93 60.15
N ASP A 12 -68.40 44.65 60.09
CA ASP A 12 -69.76 44.14 59.82
C ASP A 12 -70.64 43.99 61.09
N GLY A 13 -70.01 43.95 62.28
CA GLY A 13 -70.67 43.88 63.57
C GLY A 13 -71.13 42.49 63.98
N ASP A 14 -70.58 41.41 63.42
CA ASP A 14 -70.92 40.02 63.77
C ASP A 14 -70.32 39.55 65.11
N GLY A 15 -69.34 40.29 65.63
CA GLY A 15 -68.66 40.04 66.89
C GLY A 15 -67.30 39.32 66.77
N ILE A 16 -66.80 39.09 65.57
CA ILE A 16 -65.42 38.73 65.22
C ILE A 16 -64.66 40.04 64.93
N ALA A 17 -63.36 40.08 65.20
CA ALA A 17 -62.56 41.27 64.88
C ALA A 17 -62.01 41.13 63.47
N ASP A 18 -61.98 42.20 62.66
CA ASP A 18 -61.62 42.18 61.22
C ASP A 18 -60.38 41.34 60.92
N ALA A 19 -59.33 41.42 61.75
CA ALA A 19 -58.08 40.66 61.58
C ALA A 19 -58.23 39.12 61.71
N HIS A 20 -59.39 38.65 62.12
CA HIS A 20 -59.77 37.25 62.33
C HIS A 20 -61.12 36.91 61.69
N ASP A 21 -61.75 37.89 61.05
CA ASP A 21 -62.93 37.66 60.23
C ASP A 21 -62.49 37.16 58.86
N LEU A 22 -63.34 36.37 58.23
CA LEU A 22 -63.13 35.90 56.87
C LEU A 22 -64.09 36.57 55.89
N ASP A 23 -64.92 37.51 56.35
CA ASP A 23 -65.86 38.32 55.58
C ASP A 23 -66.03 39.62 56.39
N ALA A 24 -64.94 40.39 56.49
CA ALA A 24 -64.86 41.47 57.48
C ALA A 24 -65.84 42.62 57.19
N ASP A 25 -66.29 42.80 55.95
CA ASP A 25 -67.31 43.79 55.60
C ASP A 25 -68.75 43.25 55.51
N GLY A 26 -68.93 41.93 55.56
CA GLY A 26 -70.20 41.24 55.68
C GLY A 26 -71.01 41.17 54.39
N ASP A 27 -70.38 41.26 53.23
CA ASP A 27 -71.02 41.19 51.92
C ASP A 27 -71.36 39.76 51.47
N GLY A 28 -70.75 38.75 52.12
CA GLY A 28 -70.97 37.33 51.88
C GLY A 28 -69.89 36.63 51.04
N VAL A 29 -68.81 37.33 50.66
CA VAL A 29 -67.62 36.80 50.00
C VAL A 29 -66.53 36.56 51.04
N ASN A 30 -65.68 35.55 50.83
CA ASN A 30 -64.60 35.28 51.78
C ASN A 30 -63.39 36.17 51.50
N ALA A 31 -62.62 36.56 52.51
CA ALA A 31 -61.36 37.31 52.41
C ALA A 31 -60.33 36.76 51.40
N THR A 32 -60.40 35.49 51.00
CA THR A 32 -59.55 34.90 49.96
C THR A 32 -60.10 35.04 48.54
N GLU A 33 -61.38 35.31 48.44
CA GLU A 33 -62.16 35.50 47.22
C GLU A 33 -62.62 36.97 47.06
N ASP A 34 -62.25 37.83 48.00
CA ASP A 34 -62.62 39.24 48.04
C ASP A 34 -61.40 40.09 47.68
N CYS A 35 -61.59 41.02 46.74
CA CYS A 35 -60.58 41.96 46.31
C CYS A 35 -60.24 43.00 47.40
N ASP A 36 -61.20 43.36 48.24
CA ASP A 36 -60.99 44.19 49.42
C ASP A 36 -62.05 43.87 50.49
N ASP A 37 -61.72 42.89 51.32
CA ASP A 37 -62.49 42.41 52.49
C ASP A 37 -62.74 43.50 53.57
N THR A 38 -62.51 44.78 53.26
CA THR A 38 -62.83 45.92 54.10
C THR A 38 -63.80 46.92 53.47
N ASP A 39 -64.32 46.65 52.26
CA ASP A 39 -65.32 47.47 51.57
C ASP A 39 -66.31 46.64 50.75
N ALA A 40 -67.51 46.43 51.33
CA ALA A 40 -68.63 45.66 50.77
C ALA A 40 -69.22 46.18 49.43
N ASN A 41 -68.56 47.15 48.79
CA ASN A 41 -68.89 47.65 47.46
C ASN A 41 -67.82 47.30 46.39
N ILE A 42 -66.71 46.69 46.78
CA ILE A 42 -65.68 46.16 45.88
C ILE A 42 -66.08 44.74 45.45
N LEU A 43 -65.66 44.32 44.25
CA LEU A 43 -66.07 43.06 43.64
C LEU A 43 -65.29 41.87 44.20
N SER A 44 -65.84 40.66 44.11
CA SER A 44 -65.10 39.44 44.40
C SER A 44 -64.13 39.13 43.26
N ASN A 45 -63.08 38.33 43.52
CA ASN A 45 -62.17 37.83 42.50
C ASN A 45 -62.80 36.88 41.46
N ALA A 46 -64.08 36.52 41.61
CA ALA A 46 -64.88 35.82 40.61
C ALA A 46 -65.68 36.77 39.69
N GLU A 47 -65.72 38.06 40.02
CA GLU A 47 -66.39 39.11 39.26
C GLU A 47 -65.41 40.20 38.77
N ASP A 48 -64.18 40.22 39.29
CA ASP A 48 -63.06 41.16 39.04
C ASP A 48 -61.75 40.43 39.40
N LEU A 49 -61.20 39.67 38.46
CA LEU A 49 -60.16 38.67 38.69
C LEU A 49 -58.82 39.28 39.15
N ASP A 50 -58.47 40.47 38.69
CA ASP A 50 -57.23 41.17 39.08
C ASP A 50 -57.39 42.19 40.21
N CYS A 51 -58.64 42.48 40.58
CA CYS A 51 -59.04 43.38 41.65
C CYS A 51 -58.70 44.86 41.40
N ASP A 52 -58.72 45.32 40.15
CA ASP A 52 -58.46 46.72 39.81
C ASP A 52 -59.70 47.65 39.95
N GLY A 53 -60.87 47.04 40.14
CA GLY A 53 -62.16 47.72 40.27
C GLY A 53 -63.00 47.79 38.98
N VAL A 54 -62.58 47.09 37.91
CA VAL A 54 -63.34 46.87 36.69
C VAL A 54 -63.87 45.43 36.70
N PRO A 55 -65.20 45.20 36.59
CA PRO A 55 -65.72 43.83 36.55
C PRO A 55 -65.28 43.10 35.28
N ASP A 56 -64.94 41.81 35.36
CA ASP A 56 -64.44 40.96 34.26
C ASP A 56 -65.26 41.10 32.96
N SER A 57 -66.58 41.29 33.09
CA SER A 57 -67.50 41.44 31.96
C SER A 57 -67.33 42.75 31.15
N GLU A 58 -66.69 43.76 31.74
CA GLU A 58 -66.33 45.04 31.12
C GLU A 58 -64.81 45.27 31.13
N ASP A 59 -64.04 44.32 31.65
CA ASP A 59 -62.59 44.36 31.67
C ASP A 59 -62.00 43.84 30.37
N THR A 60 -60.91 44.45 29.95
CA THR A 60 -60.12 44.06 28.79
C THR A 60 -58.80 43.40 29.18
N ASP A 61 -58.49 43.25 30.47
CA ASP A 61 -57.26 42.63 30.99
C ASP A 61 -57.65 41.95 32.32
N GLN A 62 -58.41 40.85 32.23
CA GLN A 62 -59.12 40.29 33.39
C GLN A 62 -58.15 39.79 34.47
N ASP A 63 -56.97 39.29 34.12
CA ASP A 63 -55.99 38.79 35.08
C ASP A 63 -54.91 39.82 35.51
N GLY A 64 -54.95 41.01 34.90
CA GLY A 64 -54.13 42.17 35.26
C GLY A 64 -52.64 41.98 34.98
N ASP A 65 -52.27 41.15 34.00
CA ASP A 65 -50.90 41.00 33.55
C ASP A 65 -50.42 42.18 32.67
N GLY A 66 -51.35 42.99 32.16
CA GLY A 66 -51.11 44.15 31.31
C GLY A 66 -51.33 43.90 29.81
N ILE A 67 -51.88 42.74 29.42
CA ILE A 67 -52.17 42.32 28.06
C ILE A 67 -53.68 42.41 27.82
N ASP A 68 -54.07 42.91 26.65
CA ASP A 68 -55.50 43.06 26.34
C ASP A 68 -56.07 41.71 25.90
N ALA A 69 -57.23 41.32 26.43
CA ALA A 69 -58.02 40.12 26.11
C ALA A 69 -58.16 39.81 24.61
N SER A 70 -58.04 40.82 23.74
CA SER A 70 -58.07 40.63 22.28
C SER A 70 -56.81 40.02 21.68
N ILE A 71 -55.71 40.02 22.44
CA ILE A 71 -54.41 39.47 22.10
C ILE A 71 -53.84 38.58 23.20
N ASP A 72 -54.60 38.28 24.25
CA ASP A 72 -54.19 37.33 25.29
C ASP A 72 -54.59 35.90 24.88
N CYS A 73 -53.67 34.96 25.02
CA CYS A 73 -53.94 33.55 24.77
C CYS A 73 -54.92 32.94 25.79
N ASP A 74 -54.89 33.39 27.04
CA ASP A 74 -55.85 33.05 28.08
C ASP A 74 -55.96 34.17 29.12
N ASP A 75 -56.81 35.17 28.82
CA ASP A 75 -57.13 36.35 29.67
C ASP A 75 -57.66 36.02 31.08
N GLN A 76 -57.76 34.74 31.45
CA GLN A 76 -58.08 34.30 32.82
C GLN A 76 -56.85 33.74 33.56
N ASN A 77 -55.67 33.76 32.94
CA ASN A 77 -54.47 33.13 33.43
C ASN A 77 -53.25 34.04 33.20
N ARG A 78 -52.83 34.71 34.27
CA ARG A 78 -51.71 35.66 34.29
C ARG A 78 -50.34 35.12 33.82
N ASP A 79 -50.21 33.79 33.71
CA ASP A 79 -49.00 33.14 33.21
C ASP A 79 -49.09 32.80 31.71
N ALA A 80 -50.21 33.11 31.06
CA ALA A 80 -50.42 32.96 29.62
C ALA A 80 -49.58 33.97 28.83
N THR A 81 -49.27 33.59 27.61
CA THR A 81 -48.56 34.41 26.62
C THR A 81 -49.54 35.30 25.88
N SER A 82 -49.05 36.36 25.23
CA SER A 82 -49.88 37.08 24.24
C SER A 82 -49.79 36.42 22.87
N MET A 83 -50.84 36.53 22.07
CA MET A 83 -50.88 36.21 20.64
C MET A 83 -49.82 36.93 19.80
N ASP A 84 -49.21 38.01 20.33
CA ASP A 84 -48.07 38.68 19.68
C ASP A 84 -46.74 37.94 19.94
N ASP A 85 -46.65 37.18 21.04
CA ASP A 85 -45.46 36.43 21.48
C ASP A 85 -45.62 34.90 21.34
N ASP A 86 -46.83 34.38 21.16
CA ASP A 86 -47.23 32.97 20.99
C ASP A 86 -48.50 32.92 20.13
N ALA A 87 -48.35 32.77 18.81
CA ALA A 87 -49.39 33.12 17.85
C ALA A 87 -50.56 32.13 17.79
N ASP A 88 -50.34 30.87 18.19
CA ASP A 88 -51.36 29.83 18.22
C ASP A 88 -51.80 29.41 19.63
N CYS A 89 -51.15 29.96 20.66
CA CYS A 89 -51.49 29.84 22.07
C CYS A 89 -51.32 28.42 22.62
N ASP A 90 -50.27 27.71 22.20
CA ASP A 90 -49.94 26.38 22.71
C ASP A 90 -48.95 26.41 23.90
N GLY A 91 -48.40 27.59 24.23
CA GLY A 91 -47.45 27.82 25.30
C GLY A 91 -45.98 27.87 24.85
N VAL A 92 -45.70 27.76 23.55
CA VAL A 92 -44.39 27.96 22.94
C VAL A 92 -44.33 29.36 22.31
N PRO A 93 -43.33 30.19 22.67
CA PRO A 93 -43.21 31.50 22.05
C PRO A 93 -42.98 31.39 20.53
N THR A 94 -43.59 32.27 19.75
CA THR A 94 -43.49 32.39 18.28
C THR A 94 -42.06 32.31 17.73
N ASN A 95 -41.07 32.80 18.47
CA ASN A 95 -39.67 32.74 18.03
C ASN A 95 -38.98 31.38 18.29
N GLU A 96 -39.65 30.48 18.98
CA GLU A 96 -39.24 29.14 19.39
C GLU A 96 -40.24 28.08 18.92
N ASP A 97 -41.25 28.44 18.13
CA ASP A 97 -42.32 27.59 17.61
C ASP A 97 -42.02 27.19 16.15
N CYS A 98 -42.32 25.93 15.83
CA CYS A 98 -42.21 25.37 14.49
C CYS A 98 -43.32 25.81 13.54
N ASP A 99 -44.54 26.00 14.04
CA ASP A 99 -45.67 26.48 13.24
C ASP A 99 -46.68 27.24 14.12
N ASP A 100 -46.50 28.56 14.15
CA ASP A 100 -47.39 29.60 14.73
C ASP A 100 -48.87 29.57 14.26
N SER A 101 -49.29 28.54 13.55
CA SER A 101 -50.67 28.30 13.15
C SER A 101 -51.21 26.92 13.53
N ASN A 102 -50.40 26.08 14.18
CA ASN A 102 -50.71 24.69 14.48
C ASN A 102 -50.25 24.26 15.88
N THR A 103 -51.22 24.26 16.81
CA THR A 103 -51.05 23.92 18.24
C THR A 103 -50.59 22.49 18.54
N GLU A 104 -50.27 21.68 17.52
CA GLU A 104 -49.73 20.32 17.64
C GLU A 104 -48.23 20.25 17.30
N LEU A 105 -47.66 21.25 16.62
CA LEU A 105 -46.22 21.33 16.31
C LEU A 105 -45.58 22.24 17.35
N GLY A 106 -44.77 21.65 18.23
CA GLY A 106 -44.24 22.35 19.39
C GLY A 106 -42.97 23.14 19.12
N SER A 107 -42.12 23.23 20.14
CA SER A 107 -40.93 24.08 20.10
C SER A 107 -39.78 23.55 19.25
N LEU A 108 -39.12 24.46 18.54
CA LEU A 108 -37.79 24.37 17.94
C LEU A 108 -36.70 23.81 18.87
N HIS A 109 -36.93 23.74 20.18
CA HIS A 109 -35.99 23.08 21.09
C HIS A 109 -36.07 21.55 21.03
N TYR A 110 -37.23 21.02 20.68
CA TYR A 110 -37.56 19.60 20.68
C TYR A 110 -37.80 19.04 19.28
N ASP A 111 -37.92 19.87 18.26
CA ASP A 111 -38.08 19.52 16.84
C ASP A 111 -37.43 20.67 16.05
N VAL A 112 -36.13 20.56 15.73
CA VAL A 112 -35.35 21.72 15.23
C VAL A 112 -35.61 22.00 13.75
N ASP A 113 -36.04 21.02 12.96
CA ASP A 113 -36.35 21.18 11.53
C ASP A 113 -37.85 21.24 11.21
N CYS A 114 -38.71 21.02 12.21
CA CYS A 114 -40.15 21.18 12.17
C CYS A 114 -40.86 20.19 11.25
N ASP A 115 -40.37 18.96 11.18
CA ASP A 115 -40.97 17.89 10.40
C ASP A 115 -42.07 17.11 11.16
N GLY A 116 -42.20 17.36 12.47
CA GLY A 116 -43.18 16.77 13.36
C GLY A 116 -42.66 15.60 14.21
N TYR A 117 -41.37 15.29 14.14
CA TYR A 117 -40.71 14.33 15.01
C TYR A 117 -39.80 15.04 16.01
N VAL A 118 -39.77 14.52 17.23
CA VAL A 118 -38.97 15.14 18.28
C VAL A 118 -37.52 14.64 18.24
N SER A 119 -36.57 15.45 18.70
CA SER A 119 -35.11 15.24 18.57
C SER A 119 -34.55 13.92 19.12
N TYR A 120 -35.33 13.11 19.84
CA TYR A 120 -34.90 11.78 20.30
C TYR A 120 -35.50 10.62 19.47
N GLU A 121 -36.50 10.91 18.63
CA GLU A 121 -37.10 10.00 17.66
C GLU A 121 -36.53 10.22 16.25
N ASP A 122 -35.89 11.37 16.03
CA ASP A 122 -35.23 11.75 14.78
C ASP A 122 -33.72 11.47 14.80
N CYS A 123 -33.21 10.92 13.71
CA CYS A 123 -31.80 10.66 13.48
C CYS A 123 -30.96 11.92 13.21
N ASP A 124 -31.53 12.95 12.58
CA ASP A 124 -30.92 14.26 12.41
C ASP A 124 -32.00 15.33 12.45
N ASP A 125 -32.28 15.79 13.67
CA ASP A 125 -33.20 16.87 14.04
C ASP A 125 -32.98 18.22 13.31
N ARG A 126 -32.04 18.30 12.37
CA ARG A 126 -31.79 19.48 11.52
C ARG A 126 -32.10 19.23 10.05
N ASP A 127 -32.49 18.02 9.67
CA ASP A 127 -32.80 17.61 8.33
C ASP A 127 -34.21 16.99 8.27
N PRO A 128 -35.22 17.71 7.75
CA PRO A 128 -36.62 17.27 7.77
C PRO A 128 -36.92 16.08 6.83
N ASP A 129 -35.91 15.59 6.12
CA ASP A 129 -35.95 14.38 5.30
C ASP A 129 -35.23 13.19 5.99
N SER A 130 -34.74 13.36 7.22
CA SER A 130 -34.03 12.34 8.00
C SER A 130 -34.93 11.16 8.40
N THR A 131 -34.30 10.04 8.73
CA THR A 131 -34.96 8.83 9.17
C THR A 131 -35.34 8.89 10.67
N LEU A 132 -36.22 7.99 11.10
CA LEU A 132 -36.59 7.88 12.52
C LEU A 132 -35.79 6.79 13.20
N VAL A 133 -35.34 7.04 14.43
CA VAL A 133 -34.60 6.09 15.29
C VAL A 133 -35.35 4.75 15.45
N GLU A 134 -36.69 4.73 15.38
CA GLU A 134 -37.47 3.48 15.43
C GLU A 134 -37.31 2.63 14.15
N ASN A 135 -37.11 3.28 13.01
CA ASN A 135 -37.03 2.65 11.69
C ASN A 135 -35.61 2.56 11.13
N ASP A 136 -34.65 3.25 11.73
CA ASP A 136 -33.24 3.32 11.40
C ASP A 136 -32.50 3.53 12.73
N VAL A 137 -32.06 2.44 13.37
CA VAL A 137 -31.66 2.49 14.79
C VAL A 137 -30.24 3.01 15.00
N ASP A 138 -29.42 3.02 13.96
CA ASP A 138 -28.06 3.55 13.98
C ASP A 138 -27.90 4.89 13.25
N CYS A 139 -28.93 5.32 12.52
CA CYS A 139 -29.06 6.64 11.90
C CYS A 139 -28.07 6.87 10.75
N ASP A 140 -27.88 5.88 9.89
CA ASP A 140 -27.05 5.99 8.67
C ASP A 140 -27.83 6.45 7.43
N GLY A 141 -29.16 6.54 7.53
CA GLY A 141 -30.06 6.92 6.44
C GLY A 141 -30.66 5.74 5.68
N ILE A 142 -30.38 4.49 6.08
CA ILE A 142 -30.96 3.26 5.57
C ILE A 142 -31.89 2.67 6.63
N VAL A 143 -33.13 2.37 6.26
CA VAL A 143 -34.08 1.81 7.23
C VAL A 143 -33.72 0.37 7.59
N ASN A 144 -33.95 -0.03 8.83
CA ASN A 144 -33.71 -1.36 9.41
C ASN A 144 -34.23 -2.56 8.57
N GLU A 145 -35.23 -2.36 7.70
CA GLU A 145 -35.75 -3.41 6.81
C GLU A 145 -34.94 -3.58 5.51
N GLU A 146 -34.19 -2.56 5.12
CA GLU A 146 -33.31 -2.50 3.94
C GLU A 146 -31.82 -2.57 4.32
N ASP A 147 -31.52 -2.45 5.61
CA ASP A 147 -30.20 -2.52 6.20
C ASP A 147 -29.86 -3.96 6.67
N VAL A 148 -28.73 -4.50 6.19
CA VAL A 148 -28.23 -5.82 6.63
C VAL A 148 -27.58 -5.77 8.01
N PHE A 149 -27.04 -4.62 8.42
CA PHE A 149 -26.42 -4.37 9.71
C PHE A 149 -27.08 -3.22 10.48
N PRO A 150 -28.36 -3.35 10.91
CA PRO A 150 -29.15 -2.26 11.51
C PRO A 150 -28.56 -1.54 12.73
N GLU A 151 -27.50 -2.05 13.36
CA GLU A 151 -26.92 -1.46 14.57
C GLU A 151 -25.54 -0.81 14.31
N ASN A 152 -25.09 -0.73 13.05
CA ASN A 152 -23.79 -0.21 12.65
C ASN A 152 -23.89 0.88 11.58
N ALA A 153 -23.87 2.15 12.00
CA ALA A 153 -24.08 3.30 11.12
C ALA A 153 -23.03 3.51 10.00
N GLU A 154 -21.96 2.71 9.98
CA GLU A 154 -20.93 2.77 8.94
C GLU A 154 -21.15 1.68 7.86
N GLU A 155 -22.09 0.76 8.06
CA GLU A 155 -22.29 -0.42 7.22
C GLU A 155 -23.76 -0.80 7.06
N SER A 156 -24.22 -1.01 5.83
CA SER A 156 -25.60 -1.42 5.54
C SER A 156 -25.74 -2.51 4.48
N THR A 157 -24.63 -2.98 3.92
CA THR A 157 -24.57 -3.94 2.82
C THR A 157 -23.76 -5.17 3.21
N ASP A 158 -24.24 -6.33 2.76
CA ASP A 158 -23.57 -7.62 2.82
C ASP A 158 -23.68 -8.20 1.40
N SER A 159 -22.72 -7.85 0.55
CA SER A 159 -22.78 -8.11 -0.89
C SER A 159 -22.77 -9.61 -1.22
N ASP A 160 -22.15 -10.42 -0.37
CA ASP A 160 -21.94 -11.85 -0.60
C ASP A 160 -22.81 -12.76 0.31
N GLY A 161 -23.33 -12.22 1.41
CA GLY A 161 -24.26 -12.86 2.33
C GLY A 161 -23.59 -13.71 3.41
N ASP A 162 -22.32 -13.45 3.74
CA ASP A 162 -21.57 -14.21 4.73
C ASP A 162 -21.80 -13.72 6.18
N GLY A 163 -22.34 -12.51 6.33
CA GLY A 163 -22.66 -11.86 7.61
C GLY A 163 -21.54 -10.98 8.18
N VAL A 164 -20.50 -10.69 7.41
CA VAL A 164 -19.57 -9.56 7.54
C VAL A 164 -20.03 -8.49 6.55
N GLY A 165 -19.95 -7.21 6.93
CA GLY A 165 -20.42 -6.14 6.04
C GLY A 165 -19.30 -5.55 5.21
N ASP A 166 -19.62 -5.05 4.02
CA ASP A 166 -18.67 -4.70 2.95
C ASP A 166 -17.51 -3.77 3.39
N ASN A 167 -17.68 -2.91 4.39
CA ASN A 167 -16.65 -2.01 4.92
C ASN A 167 -15.67 -2.67 5.90
N THR A 168 -16.06 -3.83 6.43
CA THR A 168 -15.31 -4.66 7.38
C THR A 168 -14.85 -5.95 6.70
N ASP A 169 -15.48 -6.29 5.58
CA ASP A 169 -15.15 -7.37 4.68
C ASP A 169 -13.68 -7.20 4.25
N LEU A 170 -12.88 -8.22 4.52
CA LEU A 170 -11.49 -8.25 4.07
C LEU A 170 -11.45 -8.49 2.57
N CYS A 171 -12.44 -9.15 1.98
CA CYS A 171 -12.42 -9.56 0.59
C CYS A 171 -13.73 -9.20 -0.12
N ASP A 172 -13.77 -8.05 -0.82
CA ASP A 172 -14.94 -7.58 -1.58
C ASP A 172 -15.72 -8.71 -2.27
N GLY A 173 -16.80 -9.18 -1.63
CA GLY A 173 -17.71 -10.15 -2.23
C GLY A 173 -17.44 -11.63 -1.94
N GLY A 174 -16.70 -11.99 -0.89
CA GLY A 174 -16.55 -13.40 -0.48
C GLY A 174 -16.32 -13.69 1.01
N ASP A 175 -16.50 -14.97 1.37
CA ASP A 175 -16.61 -15.43 2.76
C ASP A 175 -15.27 -15.35 3.52
N ASP A 176 -15.14 -14.33 4.36
CA ASP A 176 -13.97 -14.02 5.20
C ASP A 176 -13.62 -15.13 6.21
N SER A 177 -14.55 -16.06 6.45
CA SER A 177 -14.35 -17.15 7.40
C SER A 177 -13.65 -18.37 6.80
N VAL A 178 -13.43 -18.36 5.49
CA VAL A 178 -12.77 -19.43 4.74
C VAL A 178 -11.32 -19.02 4.47
N ASP A 179 -10.40 -19.66 5.19
CA ASP A 179 -8.95 -19.58 5.01
C ASP A 179 -8.45 -21.04 5.05
N GLU A 180 -8.46 -21.71 3.88
CA GLU A 180 -8.09 -23.12 3.74
C GLU A 180 -6.58 -23.33 3.93
N ASP A 181 -5.75 -22.34 3.57
CA ASP A 181 -4.30 -22.43 3.62
C ASP A 181 -3.68 -21.97 4.97
N GLY A 182 -4.44 -21.21 5.76
CA GLY A 182 -4.11 -20.71 7.09
C GLY A 182 -3.14 -19.52 7.09
N ASN A 183 -3.02 -18.78 5.98
CA ASN A 183 -2.09 -17.66 5.83
C ASN A 183 -2.61 -16.37 6.53
N GLY A 184 -3.89 -16.32 6.89
CA GLY A 184 -4.55 -15.19 7.55
C GLY A 184 -5.24 -14.20 6.61
N VAL A 185 -5.22 -14.46 5.30
CA VAL A 185 -5.99 -13.84 4.22
C VAL A 185 -7.10 -14.84 3.83
N PRO A 186 -8.36 -14.43 3.68
CA PRO A 186 -9.41 -15.34 3.24
C PRO A 186 -9.20 -15.83 1.80
N ASP A 187 -9.62 -17.06 1.50
CA ASP A 187 -9.48 -17.72 0.19
C ASP A 187 -10.09 -16.91 -0.97
N HIS A 188 -11.02 -15.99 -0.68
CA HIS A 188 -11.60 -15.12 -1.71
C HIS A 188 -10.67 -13.96 -2.13
N CYS A 189 -9.81 -13.51 -1.21
CA CYS A 189 -8.70 -12.61 -1.51
C CYS A 189 -7.50 -13.36 -2.09
N ASP A 190 -7.43 -14.68 -1.92
CA ASP A 190 -6.43 -15.50 -2.57
C ASP A 190 -6.83 -15.72 -4.05
N GLU A 191 -6.08 -15.13 -4.97
CA GLU A 191 -6.45 -15.12 -6.39
C GLU A 191 -6.10 -16.45 -7.14
N PRO A 192 -6.86 -16.81 -8.19
CA PRO A 192 -7.00 -18.18 -8.70
C PRO A 192 -5.78 -18.80 -9.38
N GLY A 193 -4.76 -18.03 -9.76
CA GLY A 193 -3.65 -18.56 -10.57
C GLY A 193 -2.75 -19.56 -9.85
N TRP A 194 -2.70 -19.52 -8.52
CA TRP A 194 -1.93 -20.46 -7.70
C TRP A 194 -2.75 -21.18 -6.62
N LEU A 195 -4.09 -21.05 -6.64
CA LEU A 195 -5.05 -21.57 -5.63
C LEU A 195 -4.98 -23.10 -5.40
N ASN A 196 -4.34 -23.86 -6.29
CA ASN A 196 -4.13 -25.31 -6.15
C ASN A 196 -2.71 -25.70 -5.70
N CYS A 197 -1.80 -24.73 -5.54
CA CYS A 197 -0.45 -24.96 -5.04
C CYS A 197 -0.47 -25.17 -3.52
N SER A 198 0.46 -26.00 -3.03
CA SER A 198 0.80 -25.95 -1.61
C SER A 198 1.49 -24.62 -1.32
N SER A 199 1.04 -23.89 -0.28
CA SER A 199 1.68 -22.66 0.23
C SER A 199 3.19 -22.83 0.41
N ASP A 200 3.62 -24.06 0.74
CA ASP A 200 5.05 -24.43 0.75
C ASP A 200 5.39 -25.24 -0.50
N ARG A 201 6.28 -24.71 -1.35
CA ARG A 201 6.86 -25.42 -2.50
C ARG A 201 8.32 -25.73 -2.25
N VAL A 202 8.72 -26.99 -2.35
CA VAL A 202 10.12 -27.39 -2.16
C VAL A 202 10.85 -27.43 -3.50
N PHE A 203 12.13 -27.09 -3.54
CA PHE A 203 12.87 -27.01 -4.81
C PHE A 203 12.84 -28.31 -5.63
N GLY A 204 12.76 -29.47 -4.98
CA GLY A 204 12.64 -30.77 -5.64
C GLY A 204 11.31 -31.05 -6.35
N THR A 205 10.33 -30.14 -6.29
CA THR A 205 9.05 -30.24 -7.01
C THR A 205 8.88 -29.17 -8.09
N ALA A 206 9.92 -28.37 -8.35
CA ALA A 206 9.90 -27.39 -9.44
C ALA A 206 9.66 -28.07 -10.80
N GLU A 207 8.91 -27.41 -11.67
CA GLU A 207 8.51 -27.93 -12.98
C GLU A 207 9.71 -28.05 -13.92
N TYR A 208 10.66 -27.10 -13.84
CA TYR A 208 11.95 -27.20 -14.51
C TYR A 208 13.09 -27.12 -13.51
N GLN A 209 14.08 -27.99 -13.69
CA GLN A 209 15.29 -28.03 -12.85
C GLN A 209 16.52 -28.11 -13.71
N PHE A 210 17.48 -27.21 -13.51
CA PHE A 210 18.74 -27.14 -14.24
C PHE A 210 19.90 -27.45 -13.33
N SER A 211 20.65 -28.51 -13.62
CA SER A 211 21.78 -28.94 -12.80
C SER A 211 23.11 -28.54 -13.42
N GLY A 212 24.01 -27.97 -12.61
CA GLY A 212 25.39 -27.70 -12.98
C GLY A 212 26.17 -28.93 -13.44
N THR A 213 27.21 -28.71 -14.24
CA THR A 213 27.97 -29.75 -14.94
C THR A 213 29.15 -30.28 -14.12
N GLU A 214 29.73 -29.45 -13.26
CA GLU A 214 30.96 -29.74 -12.52
C GLU A 214 30.87 -29.34 -11.04
N VAL A 215 31.55 -30.11 -10.17
CA VAL A 215 31.62 -29.82 -8.73
C VAL A 215 32.43 -28.52 -8.50
N ASN A 216 31.84 -27.58 -7.75
CA ASN A 216 32.30 -26.19 -7.54
C ASN A 216 32.16 -25.25 -8.76
N GLU A 217 31.33 -25.61 -9.74
CA GLU A 217 30.94 -24.67 -10.80
C GLU A 217 30.00 -23.57 -10.28
N GLU A 218 29.22 -23.85 -9.23
CA GLU A 218 28.24 -22.94 -8.66
C GLU A 218 27.29 -22.36 -9.73
N ALA A 219 26.73 -23.22 -10.59
CA ALA A 219 25.73 -22.81 -11.58
C ALA A 219 24.51 -22.18 -10.89
N GLY A 220 23.96 -21.14 -11.53
CA GLY A 220 22.96 -20.28 -10.92
C GLY A 220 23.54 -19.26 -9.95
N TYR A 221 24.84 -18.94 -10.05
CA TYR A 221 25.43 -17.84 -9.28
C TYR A 221 24.77 -16.50 -9.63
N SER A 222 24.40 -16.34 -10.90
CA SER A 222 23.47 -15.33 -11.41
C SER A 222 22.53 -16.01 -12.40
N ILE A 223 21.28 -15.55 -12.45
CA ILE A 223 20.25 -16.03 -13.35
C ILE A 223 19.44 -14.84 -13.87
N SER A 224 18.93 -14.96 -15.09
CA SER A 224 18.11 -13.94 -15.74
C SER A 224 17.24 -14.63 -16.77
N TYR A 225 16.01 -14.15 -16.94
CA TYR A 225 15.31 -14.38 -18.20
C TYR A 225 16.08 -13.66 -19.31
N ALA A 226 16.18 -14.31 -20.47
CA ALA A 226 16.94 -13.81 -21.62
C ALA A 226 16.04 -13.05 -22.60
N GLY A 227 14.71 -13.21 -22.49
CA GLY A 227 13.76 -12.92 -23.56
C GLY A 227 13.79 -13.99 -24.66
N ASP A 228 13.07 -13.74 -25.76
CA ASP A 228 13.06 -14.58 -26.96
C ASP A 228 14.29 -14.28 -27.83
N VAL A 229 15.38 -15.02 -27.60
CA VAL A 229 16.69 -14.79 -28.21
C VAL A 229 16.76 -15.37 -29.63
N ASP A 230 16.01 -16.44 -29.90
CA ASP A 230 16.01 -17.12 -31.20
C ASP A 230 14.79 -16.81 -32.10
N GLY A 231 13.84 -16.02 -31.59
CA GLY A 231 12.69 -15.52 -32.32
C GLY A 231 11.57 -16.56 -32.49
N ASP A 232 11.52 -17.59 -31.64
CA ASP A 232 10.51 -18.65 -31.68
C ASP A 232 9.22 -18.30 -30.89
N GLY A 233 9.26 -17.23 -30.10
CA GLY A 233 8.16 -16.70 -29.31
C GLY A 233 8.05 -17.30 -27.92
N LEU A 234 8.99 -18.14 -27.50
CA LEU A 234 9.13 -18.61 -26.13
C LEU A 234 10.24 -17.83 -25.41
N GLU A 235 10.12 -17.73 -24.10
CA GLU A 235 11.16 -17.10 -23.30
C GLU A 235 12.35 -18.05 -23.08
N ASP A 236 13.57 -17.52 -23.17
CA ASP A 236 14.81 -18.26 -22.93
C ASP A 236 15.44 -17.87 -21.59
N ILE A 237 16.38 -18.67 -21.10
CA ILE A 237 17.01 -18.43 -19.79
C ILE A 237 18.54 -18.38 -19.84
N LEU A 238 19.11 -17.48 -19.06
CA LEU A 238 20.55 -17.36 -18.84
C LEU A 238 20.94 -17.86 -17.45
N ILE A 239 21.95 -18.73 -17.43
CA ILE A 239 22.50 -19.28 -16.19
C ILE A 239 24.00 -19.01 -16.13
N GLY A 240 24.40 -18.12 -15.23
CA GLY A 240 25.78 -17.79 -14.92
C GLY A 240 26.41 -18.72 -13.90
N THR A 241 27.74 -18.86 -13.96
CA THR A 241 28.53 -19.74 -13.08
C THR A 241 29.66 -19.00 -12.38
N LYS A 242 30.12 -19.53 -11.25
CA LYS A 242 31.33 -19.07 -10.57
C LYS A 242 32.40 -20.16 -10.54
N THR A 243 33.17 -20.22 -11.61
CA THR A 243 34.15 -21.30 -11.85
C THR A 243 35.49 -21.14 -11.11
N TYR A 244 35.60 -20.24 -10.13
CA TYR A 244 36.87 -19.87 -9.48
C TYR A 244 37.65 -21.05 -8.87
N TYR A 245 36.96 -22.11 -8.44
CA TYR A 245 37.57 -23.29 -7.84
C TYR A 245 37.77 -24.46 -8.81
N LEU A 246 37.39 -24.30 -10.07
CA LEU A 246 37.57 -25.34 -11.09
C LEU A 246 39.05 -25.39 -11.57
N PRO A 247 39.51 -26.56 -12.06
CA PRO A 247 40.85 -26.71 -12.64
C PRO A 247 41.10 -25.82 -13.86
N ASP A 248 40.02 -25.47 -14.56
CA ASP A 248 39.99 -24.57 -15.72
C ASP A 248 38.94 -23.48 -15.43
N PRO A 249 39.32 -22.41 -14.69
CA PRO A 249 38.40 -21.36 -14.24
C PRO A 249 38.06 -20.38 -15.37
N LEU A 250 37.72 -20.92 -16.55
CA LEU A 250 37.04 -20.17 -17.59
C LEU A 250 35.63 -19.91 -17.07
N GLY A 251 35.24 -18.66 -16.95
CA GLY A 251 33.86 -18.31 -16.59
C GLY A 251 32.91 -18.85 -17.67
N ARG A 252 31.75 -19.37 -17.27
CA ARG A 252 30.76 -19.93 -18.17
C ARG A 252 29.39 -19.28 -17.97
N VAL A 253 28.69 -19.09 -19.08
CA VAL A 253 27.25 -18.79 -19.10
C VAL A 253 26.59 -19.81 -20.00
N TYR A 254 25.46 -20.34 -19.57
CA TYR A 254 24.61 -21.22 -20.34
C TYR A 254 23.36 -20.45 -20.79
N LEU A 255 22.99 -20.59 -22.05
CA LEU A 255 21.68 -20.20 -22.57
C LEU A 255 20.92 -21.49 -22.88
N VAL A 256 19.75 -21.62 -22.29
CA VAL A 256 18.80 -22.71 -22.57
C VAL A 256 17.58 -22.09 -23.21
N LEU A 257 17.24 -22.58 -24.40
CA LEU A 257 16.13 -22.05 -25.17
C LEU A 257 14.79 -22.58 -24.64
N GLY A 258 13.74 -21.75 -24.70
CA GLY A 258 12.34 -22.06 -24.46
C GLY A 258 11.95 -23.44 -25.00
N SER A 259 12.18 -23.62 -26.30
CA SER A 259 11.84 -24.83 -27.03
C SER A 259 12.65 -26.09 -26.67
N SER A 260 13.74 -25.94 -25.91
CA SER A 260 14.57 -27.05 -25.40
C SER A 260 14.15 -27.53 -24.00
N MET A 261 13.26 -26.81 -23.31
CA MET A 261 12.78 -27.16 -21.99
C MET A 261 11.63 -28.18 -22.05
N THR A 262 11.53 -29.04 -21.04
CA THR A 262 10.47 -30.05 -20.94
C THR A 262 10.07 -30.21 -19.48
N PRO A 263 8.79 -29.96 -19.11
CA PRO A 263 8.33 -30.05 -17.73
C PRO A 263 8.61 -31.42 -17.11
N GLY A 264 9.05 -31.43 -15.85
CA GLY A 264 9.32 -32.61 -15.05
C GLY A 264 10.54 -33.43 -15.47
N VAL A 265 11.42 -32.87 -16.31
CA VAL A 265 12.67 -33.50 -16.73
C VAL A 265 13.86 -32.64 -16.29
N ASP A 266 14.68 -33.17 -15.39
CA ASP A 266 15.95 -32.53 -14.98
C ASP A 266 16.83 -32.25 -16.22
N PHE A 267 17.21 -30.99 -16.39
CA PHE A 267 18.07 -30.51 -17.46
C PHE A 267 19.53 -30.42 -16.98
N ASP A 268 20.39 -31.29 -17.51
CA ASP A 268 21.83 -31.19 -17.30
C ASP A 268 22.41 -30.11 -18.23
N LEU A 269 23.01 -29.07 -17.64
CA LEU A 269 23.54 -27.91 -18.37
C LEU A 269 24.65 -28.25 -19.38
N SER A 270 25.21 -29.46 -19.35
CA SER A 270 26.09 -29.93 -20.43
C SER A 270 25.36 -30.12 -21.77
N ASN A 271 24.02 -30.08 -21.75
CA ASN A 271 23.15 -30.11 -22.93
C ASN A 271 22.54 -28.73 -23.26
N ALA A 272 22.99 -27.64 -22.63
CA ALA A 272 22.53 -26.30 -22.97
C ALA A 272 22.73 -26.00 -24.46
N ASP A 273 21.80 -25.25 -25.06
CA ASP A 273 21.80 -24.91 -26.48
C ASP A 273 23.04 -24.10 -26.84
N TYR A 274 23.42 -23.16 -25.97
CA TYR A 274 24.66 -22.41 -26.07
C TYR A 274 25.43 -22.36 -24.75
N THR A 275 26.76 -22.47 -24.86
CA THR A 275 27.71 -22.25 -23.77
C THR A 275 28.68 -21.14 -24.16
N PHE A 276 28.69 -20.06 -23.38
CA PHE A 276 29.61 -18.95 -23.54
C PHE A 276 30.82 -19.14 -22.61
N THR A 277 32.03 -18.90 -23.12
CA THR A 277 33.27 -19.06 -22.36
C THR A 277 34.11 -17.79 -22.36
N SER A 278 34.81 -17.52 -21.26
CA SER A 278 35.68 -16.35 -21.14
C SER A 278 36.82 -16.30 -22.17
N GLU A 279 37.36 -15.11 -22.42
CA GLU A 279 38.55 -14.91 -23.26
C GLU A 279 39.82 -15.48 -22.63
N GLN A 280 39.92 -15.39 -21.29
CA GLN A 280 41.07 -15.81 -20.51
C GLN A 280 40.63 -16.55 -19.24
N GLU A 281 41.56 -17.31 -18.65
CA GLU A 281 41.37 -17.97 -17.36
C GLU A 281 41.18 -16.90 -16.25
N ASN A 282 40.22 -17.11 -15.36
CA ASN A 282 39.91 -16.25 -14.20
C ASN A 282 39.25 -14.90 -14.52
N ASP A 283 38.77 -14.65 -15.74
CA ASP A 283 38.03 -13.42 -16.04
C ASP A 283 36.69 -13.33 -15.29
N GLN A 284 36.20 -14.47 -14.76
CA GLN A 284 34.94 -14.61 -14.02
C GLN A 284 33.70 -14.17 -14.83
N LEU A 285 33.65 -14.57 -16.11
CA LEU A 285 32.42 -14.49 -16.91
C LEU A 285 31.28 -15.25 -16.22
N GLY A 286 30.08 -14.65 -16.17
CA GLY A 286 28.88 -15.30 -15.65
C GLY A 286 28.62 -15.07 -14.16
N LEU A 287 29.38 -14.18 -13.51
CA LEU A 287 29.01 -13.69 -12.17
C LEU A 287 27.80 -12.77 -12.17
N VAL A 288 27.56 -12.10 -13.30
CA VAL A 288 26.37 -11.33 -13.59
C VAL A 288 26.03 -11.52 -15.07
N VAL A 289 24.76 -11.77 -15.34
CA VAL A 289 24.18 -11.99 -16.67
C VAL A 289 22.87 -11.21 -16.75
N ALA A 290 22.50 -10.75 -17.94
CA ALA A 290 21.22 -10.11 -18.18
C ALA A 290 20.74 -10.40 -19.61
N GLY A 291 19.47 -10.77 -19.76
CA GLY A 291 18.73 -10.53 -21.00
C GLY A 291 18.45 -9.04 -21.08
N VAL A 292 18.77 -8.41 -22.22
CA VAL A 292 18.65 -6.95 -22.36
C VAL A 292 17.57 -6.52 -23.33
N GLY A 293 16.76 -7.45 -23.84
CA GLY A 293 15.77 -7.15 -24.87
C GLY A 293 16.42 -6.82 -26.21
N ASP A 294 15.66 -6.21 -27.12
CA ASP A 294 16.11 -5.88 -28.47
C ASP A 294 16.93 -4.57 -28.48
N TYR A 295 18.24 -4.70 -28.29
CA TYR A 295 19.16 -3.56 -28.19
C TYR A 295 19.48 -2.97 -29.57
N ASP A 296 19.45 -3.78 -30.63
CA ASP A 296 19.85 -3.37 -31.98
C ASP A 296 18.69 -3.14 -32.96
N GLY A 297 17.46 -3.46 -32.55
CA GLY A 297 16.22 -3.21 -33.28
C GLY A 297 15.89 -4.26 -34.34
N ASP A 298 16.39 -5.48 -34.19
CA ASP A 298 16.16 -6.57 -35.14
C ASP A 298 14.98 -7.49 -34.78
N GLY A 299 14.43 -7.33 -33.58
CA GLY A 299 13.26 -8.03 -33.06
C GLY A 299 13.55 -9.29 -32.26
N GLN A 300 14.82 -9.68 -32.08
CA GLN A 300 15.23 -10.72 -31.13
C GLN A 300 15.80 -10.10 -29.86
N ALA A 301 15.74 -10.83 -28.75
CA ALA A 301 16.38 -10.40 -27.52
C ALA A 301 17.91 -10.59 -27.58
N ASP A 302 18.64 -9.65 -26.99
CA ASP A 302 20.09 -9.64 -26.90
C ASP A 302 20.57 -9.92 -25.47
N LEU A 303 21.86 -10.25 -25.33
CA LEU A 303 22.44 -10.78 -24.10
C LEU A 303 23.64 -9.94 -23.64
N LEU A 304 23.75 -9.75 -22.33
CA LEU A 304 24.85 -8.99 -21.72
C LEU A 304 25.52 -9.82 -20.61
N PHE A 305 26.86 -9.90 -20.63
CA PHE A 305 27.63 -10.67 -19.65
C PHE A 305 28.77 -9.87 -19.03
N GLY A 306 28.89 -9.93 -17.70
CA GLY A 306 29.99 -9.31 -16.95
C GLY A 306 31.15 -10.27 -16.71
N ALA A 307 32.37 -9.76 -16.82
CA ALA A 307 33.62 -10.43 -16.48
C ALA A 307 34.54 -9.47 -15.72
N LYS A 308 34.19 -9.20 -14.47
CA LYS A 308 34.80 -8.14 -13.64
C LYS A 308 36.30 -8.31 -13.39
N ASP A 309 36.83 -9.53 -13.48
CA ASP A 309 38.25 -9.84 -13.22
C ASP A 309 39.08 -9.94 -14.50
N TYR A 310 38.51 -9.55 -15.66
CA TYR A 310 39.23 -9.48 -16.92
C TYR A 310 40.52 -8.64 -16.80
N ASP A 311 41.63 -9.22 -17.29
CA ASP A 311 43.00 -8.71 -17.15
C ASP A 311 43.33 -8.28 -15.70
N GLY A 312 42.86 -9.08 -14.75
CA GLY A 312 43.04 -8.93 -13.31
C GLY A 312 42.00 -8.04 -12.64
N SER A 313 41.87 -6.78 -13.04
CA SER A 313 40.96 -5.83 -12.35
C SER A 313 40.45 -4.68 -13.22
N TYR A 314 40.61 -4.80 -14.54
CA TYR A 314 40.02 -3.85 -15.47
C TYR A 314 38.54 -4.12 -15.62
N GLY A 315 38.18 -5.41 -15.71
CA GLY A 315 36.83 -5.86 -16.01
C GLY A 315 36.47 -5.66 -17.47
N ARG A 316 35.48 -6.42 -17.94
CA ARG A 316 34.97 -6.40 -19.31
C ARG A 316 33.49 -6.77 -19.30
N VAL A 317 32.74 -6.19 -20.23
CA VAL A 317 31.33 -6.57 -20.48
C VAL A 317 31.17 -6.93 -21.94
N TYR A 318 30.37 -7.95 -22.22
CA TYR A 318 30.14 -8.51 -23.55
C TYR A 318 28.68 -8.39 -23.91
N LEU A 319 28.37 -7.73 -25.02
CA LEU A 319 27.07 -7.79 -25.68
C LEU A 319 27.15 -8.84 -26.79
N VAL A 320 26.20 -9.77 -26.77
CA VAL A 320 26.01 -10.82 -27.78
C VAL A 320 24.61 -10.65 -28.34
N LEU A 321 24.50 -10.52 -29.65
CA LEU A 321 23.19 -10.33 -30.29
C LEU A 321 22.50 -11.67 -30.51
N GLY A 322 21.18 -11.73 -30.29
CA GLY A 322 20.40 -12.95 -30.54
C GLY A 322 20.55 -13.43 -31.99
N ALA A 323 20.41 -12.51 -32.95
CA ALA A 323 20.60 -12.81 -34.37
C ALA A 323 22.02 -13.19 -34.79
N SER A 324 23.02 -12.93 -33.95
CA SER A 324 24.41 -13.35 -34.19
C SER A 324 24.65 -14.82 -33.77
N LEU A 325 23.72 -15.45 -33.04
CA LEU A 325 23.85 -16.84 -32.64
C LEU A 325 23.79 -17.76 -33.87
N GLY A 326 24.91 -18.45 -34.11
CA GLY A 326 25.07 -19.39 -35.21
C GLY A 326 24.74 -20.83 -34.81
N SER A 327 25.23 -21.78 -35.60
CA SER A 327 25.10 -23.22 -35.29
C SER A 327 26.15 -23.76 -34.31
N GLU A 328 27.11 -22.93 -33.89
CA GLU A 328 28.14 -23.32 -32.93
C GLU A 328 27.59 -23.12 -31.52
N SER A 329 27.42 -24.23 -30.78
CA SER A 329 26.88 -24.22 -29.42
C SER A 329 27.90 -23.81 -28.34
N THR A 330 29.16 -23.56 -28.72
CA THR A 330 30.18 -23.05 -27.79
C THR A 330 30.84 -21.81 -28.37
N ILE A 331 30.65 -20.68 -27.71
CA ILE A 331 31.04 -19.36 -28.19
C ILE A 331 32.07 -18.78 -27.22
N SER A 332 33.23 -18.36 -27.74
CA SER A 332 34.20 -17.61 -26.94
C SER A 332 33.81 -16.14 -26.92
N MET A 333 33.93 -15.51 -25.76
CA MET A 333 33.72 -14.06 -25.63
C MET A 333 34.75 -13.20 -26.38
N ALA A 334 35.79 -13.83 -26.95
CA ALA A 334 36.65 -13.17 -27.93
C ALA A 334 35.88 -12.73 -29.17
N ASP A 335 34.81 -13.45 -29.51
CA ASP A 335 33.98 -13.29 -30.70
C ASP A 335 32.64 -12.57 -30.40
N ALA A 336 32.44 -12.03 -29.18
CA ALA A 336 31.26 -11.23 -28.85
C ALA A 336 31.13 -9.99 -29.77
N ASP A 337 29.88 -9.61 -30.09
CA ASP A 337 29.58 -8.52 -31.02
C ASP A 337 30.15 -7.18 -30.53
N THR A 338 29.99 -6.86 -29.24
CA THR A 338 30.62 -5.69 -28.62
C THR A 338 31.28 -6.04 -27.29
N LYS A 339 32.54 -5.62 -27.13
CA LYS A 339 33.29 -5.72 -25.88
C LYS A 339 33.48 -4.34 -25.26
N PHE A 340 32.74 -4.07 -24.20
CA PHE A 340 32.89 -2.85 -23.43
C PHE A 340 34.14 -2.93 -22.56
N TYR A 341 34.96 -1.89 -22.60
CA TYR A 341 36.22 -1.87 -21.86
C TYR A 341 36.51 -0.53 -21.20
N SER A 342 37.25 -0.60 -20.10
CA SER A 342 37.83 0.53 -19.39
C SER A 342 39.34 0.53 -19.54
N THR A 343 39.95 1.72 -19.48
CA THR A 343 41.41 1.87 -19.43
C THR A 343 41.93 2.05 -18.01
N LEU A 344 41.04 2.02 -17.02
CA LEU A 344 41.35 2.16 -15.61
C LEU A 344 41.47 0.78 -14.95
N SER A 345 42.64 0.51 -14.37
CA SER A 345 42.89 -0.69 -13.57
C SER A 345 42.23 -0.58 -12.19
N GLN A 346 41.88 -1.70 -11.56
CA GLN A 346 41.26 -1.76 -10.23
C GLN A 346 39.88 -1.10 -10.16
N GLU A 347 39.16 -1.12 -11.28
CA GLU A 347 37.82 -0.57 -11.35
C GLU A 347 36.74 -1.63 -11.62
N TYR A 348 37.14 -2.85 -12.00
CA TYR A 348 36.27 -4.03 -12.12
C TYR A 348 35.00 -3.77 -12.95
N LEU A 349 35.15 -3.21 -14.16
CA LEU A 349 34.02 -2.98 -15.06
C LEU A 349 33.17 -4.25 -15.23
N GLY A 350 31.85 -4.11 -15.14
CA GLY A 350 30.94 -5.24 -15.21
C GLY A 350 30.86 -6.00 -13.88
N THR A 351 31.10 -5.33 -12.75
CA THR A 351 30.70 -5.87 -11.44
C THR A 351 29.21 -6.11 -11.38
N ASN A 352 28.43 -5.22 -12.02
CA ASN A 352 27.00 -5.36 -12.21
C ASN A 352 26.59 -4.84 -13.60
N ILE A 353 25.51 -5.39 -14.16
CA ILE A 353 24.91 -5.06 -15.46
C ILE A 353 23.40 -5.33 -15.40
N ALA A 354 22.63 -4.65 -16.25
CA ALA A 354 21.19 -4.90 -16.40
C ALA A 354 20.68 -4.33 -17.73
N ALA A 355 19.50 -4.79 -18.13
CA ALA A 355 18.66 -4.04 -19.05
C ALA A 355 18.31 -2.70 -18.40
N ALA A 356 18.34 -1.62 -19.17
CA ALA A 356 17.87 -0.31 -18.71
C ALA A 356 16.43 0.00 -19.19
N GLY A 357 15.79 -0.92 -19.91
CA GLY A 357 14.52 -0.63 -20.60
C GLY A 357 14.72 0.43 -21.68
N ASP A 358 13.68 1.18 -22.05
CA ASP A 358 13.78 2.30 -22.98
C ASP A 358 13.80 3.61 -22.19
N VAL A 359 14.99 4.05 -21.77
CA VAL A 359 15.11 5.26 -20.92
C VAL A 359 15.00 6.54 -21.73
N ASN A 360 15.04 6.43 -23.07
CA ASN A 360 15.18 7.56 -23.98
C ASN A 360 13.98 7.74 -24.93
N GLY A 361 13.07 6.77 -24.94
CA GLY A 361 11.79 6.79 -25.66
C GLY A 361 11.93 6.50 -27.16
N ASP A 362 12.98 5.79 -27.58
CA ASP A 362 13.18 5.44 -29.00
C ASP A 362 12.64 4.06 -29.39
N GLY A 363 12.11 3.32 -28.43
CA GLY A 363 11.51 1.99 -28.57
C GLY A 363 12.52 0.86 -28.63
N LEU A 364 13.82 1.13 -28.45
CA LEU A 364 14.86 0.11 -28.32
C LEU A 364 15.21 -0.09 -26.85
N ALA A 365 15.73 -1.27 -26.54
CA ALA A 365 16.25 -1.51 -25.22
C ALA A 365 17.62 -0.84 -25.04
N ASP A 366 17.81 -0.22 -23.88
CA ASP A 366 19.05 0.39 -23.43
C ASP A 366 19.75 -0.53 -22.43
N ILE A 367 21.04 -0.30 -22.19
CA ILE A 367 21.82 -1.08 -21.23
C ILE A 367 22.58 -0.22 -20.24
N ILE A 368 22.73 -0.75 -19.03
CA ILE A 368 23.45 -0.10 -17.94
C ILE A 368 24.60 -0.98 -17.44
N ILE A 369 25.78 -0.37 -17.23
CA ILE A 369 27.00 -1.05 -16.85
C ILE A 369 27.63 -0.38 -15.63
N GLY A 370 27.84 -1.16 -14.56
CA GLY A 370 28.49 -0.72 -13.33
C GLY A 370 30.02 -0.83 -13.36
N GLN A 371 30.66 0.13 -12.68
CA GLN A 371 32.08 0.18 -12.40
C GLN A 371 32.29 0.63 -10.95
N SER A 372 32.10 -0.30 -10.02
CA SER A 372 31.75 -0.01 -8.62
C SER A 372 32.92 0.18 -7.63
N HIS A 373 34.19 0.21 -8.07
CA HIS A 373 35.33 0.14 -7.12
C HIS A 373 35.97 1.46 -6.67
N ASN A 374 36.67 2.23 -7.52
CA ASN A 374 37.22 3.54 -7.06
C ASN A 374 36.50 4.72 -7.69
N THR A 375 35.98 4.55 -8.90
CA THR A 375 35.21 5.58 -9.60
C THR A 375 33.73 5.54 -9.26
N HIS A 376 33.21 4.37 -8.86
CA HIS A 376 31.79 4.15 -8.55
C HIS A 376 30.85 4.74 -9.62
N ARG A 377 31.16 4.44 -10.88
CA ARG A 377 30.43 4.97 -12.03
C ARG A 377 29.45 3.96 -12.55
N VAL A 378 28.38 4.49 -13.11
CA VAL A 378 27.39 3.73 -13.86
C VAL A 378 27.30 4.36 -15.25
N TYR A 379 27.37 3.53 -16.28
CA TYR A 379 27.37 3.94 -17.68
C TYR A 379 26.11 3.46 -18.37
N LEU A 380 25.37 4.39 -18.97
CA LEU A 380 24.16 4.11 -19.74
C LEU A 380 24.45 4.23 -21.24
N PHE A 381 24.10 3.18 -21.97
CA PHE A 381 24.23 3.13 -23.42
C PHE A 381 22.85 2.93 -24.03
N TYR A 382 22.48 3.85 -24.91
CA TYR A 382 21.21 3.72 -25.62
C TYR A 382 21.28 2.61 -26.67
N GLY A 383 20.15 1.94 -26.89
CA GLY A 383 19.89 1.01 -27.99
C GLY A 383 20.20 1.69 -29.31
N ALA A 384 20.96 1.01 -30.17
CA ALA A 384 21.44 1.58 -31.42
C ALA A 384 22.05 0.52 -32.34
N SER A 385 22.45 0.95 -33.54
CA SER A 385 23.36 0.18 -34.38
C SER A 385 24.67 -0.15 -33.64
N VAL A 386 24.84 -1.44 -33.39
CA VAL A 386 25.92 -2.08 -32.63
C VAL A 386 27.31 -1.65 -33.10
N ILE A 387 28.19 -1.31 -32.13
CA ILE A 387 29.60 -1.01 -32.41
C ILE A 387 30.42 -2.30 -32.33
N GLN A 388 30.61 -2.90 -33.50
CA GLN A 388 31.35 -4.14 -33.65
C GLN A 388 32.76 -4.12 -33.01
N ASN A 389 33.09 -5.18 -32.29
CA ASN A 389 34.33 -5.49 -31.57
C ASN A 389 34.52 -4.82 -30.21
N GLU A 390 34.86 -3.53 -30.15
CA GLU A 390 35.28 -2.88 -28.89
C GLU A 390 34.67 -1.48 -28.74
N ARG A 391 34.08 -1.21 -27.58
CA ARG A 391 33.48 0.07 -27.21
C ARG A 391 34.05 0.54 -25.87
N HIS A 392 34.63 1.74 -25.85
CA HIS A 392 35.18 2.30 -24.61
C HIS A 392 34.04 2.83 -23.74
N VAL A 393 34.07 2.60 -22.42
CA VAL A 393 32.94 2.98 -21.54
C VAL A 393 32.68 4.49 -21.46
N GLU A 394 33.72 5.31 -21.57
CA GLU A 394 33.60 6.78 -21.68
C GLU A 394 32.90 7.27 -22.97
N SER A 395 32.46 6.36 -23.86
CA SER A 395 31.56 6.68 -24.98
C SER A 395 30.08 6.46 -24.65
N ALA A 396 29.76 6.24 -23.38
CA ALA A 396 28.39 6.16 -22.88
C ALA A 396 27.59 7.40 -23.26
N ASN A 397 26.29 7.19 -23.45
CA ASN A 397 25.34 8.27 -23.72
C ASN A 397 25.20 9.14 -22.46
N VAL A 398 25.08 8.50 -21.30
CA VAL A 398 25.04 9.15 -19.99
C VAL A 398 25.99 8.44 -19.03
N THR A 399 26.77 9.23 -18.28
CA THR A 399 27.57 8.72 -17.16
C THR A 399 27.01 9.23 -15.84
N ILE A 400 26.63 8.31 -14.96
CA ILE A 400 26.24 8.62 -13.59
C ILE A 400 27.49 8.53 -12.73
N ASN A 401 27.88 9.67 -12.15
CA ASN A 401 29.02 9.78 -11.27
C ASN A 401 28.54 9.53 -9.85
N GLY A 402 28.85 8.34 -9.36
CA GLY A 402 28.48 7.91 -8.03
C GLY A 402 29.52 8.24 -6.97
N GLN A 403 29.26 7.69 -5.79
CA GLN A 403 30.08 7.71 -4.60
C GLN A 403 30.26 6.29 -4.09
N ASN A 404 30.87 6.12 -2.92
CA ASN A 404 31.23 4.80 -2.42
C ASN A 404 30.02 3.87 -2.34
N GLY A 405 30.00 2.84 -3.19
CA GLY A 405 28.92 1.86 -3.30
C GLY A 405 27.87 2.16 -4.36
N SER A 406 27.88 3.33 -5.01
CA SER A 406 26.93 3.61 -6.09
C SER A 406 27.06 2.60 -7.22
N GLY A 407 25.93 2.01 -7.60
CA GLY A 407 25.86 0.98 -8.63
C GLY A 407 26.36 -0.38 -8.17
N GLU A 408 26.43 -0.62 -6.86
CA GLU A 408 26.57 -1.98 -6.31
C GLU A 408 25.38 -2.85 -6.74
N ASP A 409 24.19 -2.26 -6.74
CA ASP A 409 23.03 -2.80 -7.43
C ASP A 409 22.24 -1.71 -8.18
N PHE A 410 21.53 -2.10 -9.22
CA PHE A 410 20.57 -1.26 -9.92
C PHE A 410 19.51 -2.10 -10.64
N ASP A 411 18.37 -1.47 -10.86
CA ASP A 411 17.23 -1.99 -11.61
C ASP A 411 16.47 -0.83 -12.28
N VAL A 412 15.42 -1.14 -13.04
CA VAL A 412 14.60 -0.13 -13.74
C VAL A 412 13.11 -0.30 -13.51
N ALA A 413 12.39 0.81 -13.52
CA ALA A 413 10.94 0.91 -13.29
C ALA A 413 10.41 2.17 -13.99
N ASP A 414 9.14 2.26 -14.35
CA ASP A 414 8.45 3.49 -14.75
C ASP A 414 7.61 4.01 -13.57
N VAL A 415 8.27 4.69 -12.63
CA VAL A 415 7.66 5.05 -11.33
C VAL A 415 6.78 6.30 -11.40
N ASP A 416 6.85 7.05 -12.50
CA ASP A 416 6.03 8.24 -12.73
C ASP A 416 5.03 8.11 -13.89
N GLY A 417 5.01 6.96 -14.57
CA GLY A 417 4.03 6.59 -15.58
C GLY A 417 4.17 7.38 -16.88
N ASP A 418 5.35 7.94 -17.15
CA ASP A 418 5.61 8.72 -18.36
C ASP A 418 5.94 7.87 -19.60
N GLY A 419 6.10 6.55 -19.40
CA GLY A 419 6.42 5.57 -20.42
C GLY A 419 7.91 5.38 -20.67
N LEU A 420 8.78 6.14 -19.99
CA LEU A 420 10.23 5.96 -20.01
C LEU A 420 10.65 5.10 -18.82
N SER A 421 11.73 4.34 -19.00
CA SER A 421 12.33 3.63 -17.87
C SER A 421 13.16 4.59 -17.00
N ASP A 422 12.89 4.57 -15.70
CA ASP A 422 13.64 5.22 -14.63
C ASP A 422 14.68 4.27 -14.05
N LEU A 423 15.75 4.84 -13.51
CA LEU A 423 16.87 4.07 -12.93
C LEU A 423 16.79 4.05 -11.41
N ILE A 424 16.75 2.86 -10.82
CA ILE A 424 16.89 2.63 -9.37
C ILE A 424 18.35 2.21 -9.11
N ILE A 425 19.06 2.93 -8.24
CA ILE A 425 20.49 2.71 -7.99
C ILE A 425 20.77 2.65 -6.49
N GLY A 426 21.39 1.55 -6.05
CA GLY A 426 21.85 1.38 -4.67
C GLY A 426 23.19 2.05 -4.39
N GLU A 427 23.32 2.64 -3.19
CA GLU A 427 24.55 3.18 -2.60
C GLU A 427 24.72 2.66 -1.14
N PRO A 428 24.95 1.36 -0.93
CA PRO A 428 24.88 0.72 0.40
C PRO A 428 25.96 1.14 1.38
N TYR A 429 27.04 1.77 0.92
CA TYR A 429 28.16 2.16 1.78
C TYR A 429 28.14 3.66 2.14
N TYR A 430 26.98 4.32 1.95
CA TYR A 430 26.77 5.70 2.39
C TYR A 430 26.73 5.82 3.92
N GLY A 431 27.15 6.98 4.44
CA GLY A 431 27.09 7.29 5.87
C GLY A 431 28.29 6.75 6.67
N THR A 432 28.32 7.03 7.98
CA THR A 432 29.48 6.66 8.82
C THR A 432 29.44 5.22 9.31
N ASN A 433 28.27 4.59 9.26
CA ASN A 433 28.07 3.20 9.66
C ASN A 433 27.51 2.35 8.51
N ASN A 434 27.73 2.79 7.27
CA ASN A 434 27.13 2.19 6.07
C ASN A 434 25.60 2.16 6.19
N GLN A 435 24.95 3.26 6.51
CA GLN A 435 23.48 3.32 6.50
C GLN A 435 22.90 2.93 5.14
N GLY A 436 23.63 3.28 4.08
CA GLY A 436 23.17 3.06 2.71
C GLY A 436 22.16 4.11 2.27
N ARG A 437 21.96 4.19 0.97
CA ARG A 437 20.94 5.01 0.30
C ARG A 437 20.52 4.34 -0.99
N ILE A 438 19.35 4.72 -1.50
CA ILE A 438 18.87 4.35 -2.83
C ILE A 438 18.50 5.63 -3.56
N HIS A 439 18.73 5.64 -4.87
CA HIS A 439 18.50 6.78 -5.74
C HIS A 439 17.59 6.36 -6.88
N VAL A 440 16.57 7.16 -7.17
CA VAL A 440 15.75 7.02 -8.40
C VAL A 440 16.01 8.22 -9.29
N ILE A 441 16.36 7.96 -10.54
CA ILE A 441 16.59 8.97 -11.57
C ILE A 441 15.58 8.74 -12.69
N LEU A 442 14.70 9.72 -12.90
CA LEU A 442 13.63 9.62 -13.87
C LEU A 442 14.16 9.63 -15.31
N GLY A 443 13.56 8.84 -16.20
CA GLY A 443 13.89 8.75 -17.62
C GLY A 443 13.83 10.12 -18.31
N ALA A 444 12.80 10.91 -18.00
CA ALA A 444 12.68 12.31 -18.45
C ALA A 444 13.88 13.18 -18.04
N SER A 445 14.41 12.99 -16.83
CA SER A 445 15.60 13.68 -16.33
C SER A 445 16.87 13.22 -17.09
N ILE A 446 16.98 11.92 -17.39
CA ILE A 446 18.11 11.31 -18.10
C ILE A 446 18.24 11.82 -19.54
N GLY A 447 17.14 11.81 -20.32
CA GLY A 447 17.17 12.13 -21.75
C GLY A 447 17.71 13.53 -22.10
N SER A 448 17.85 14.41 -21.12
CA SER A 448 18.38 15.77 -21.27
C SER A 448 19.87 15.93 -20.95
N GLN A 449 20.51 14.89 -20.40
CA GLN A 449 21.85 14.95 -19.82
C GLN A 449 22.85 14.07 -20.57
N THR A 450 24.15 14.35 -20.39
CA THR A 450 25.24 13.42 -20.76
C THR A 450 26.01 12.94 -19.54
N SER A 451 25.72 13.51 -18.36
CA SER A 451 26.38 13.19 -17.11
C SER A 451 25.47 13.63 -15.97
N ILE A 452 25.27 12.75 -14.99
CA ILE A 452 24.48 13.01 -13.78
C ILE A 452 25.38 12.75 -12.59
N HIS A 453 25.22 13.52 -11.52
CA HIS A 453 25.83 13.19 -10.23
C HIS A 453 24.79 12.50 -9.38
N ILE A 454 25.15 11.43 -8.66
CA ILE A 454 24.15 10.60 -7.96
C ILE A 454 23.33 11.38 -6.92
N ASP A 455 23.92 12.40 -6.28
CA ASP A 455 23.20 13.30 -5.36
C ASP A 455 22.20 14.25 -6.05
N ASP A 456 22.17 14.32 -7.39
CA ASP A 456 21.18 15.08 -8.15
C ASP A 456 20.02 14.17 -8.64
N SER A 457 19.88 12.96 -8.09
CA SER A 457 18.74 12.07 -8.35
C SER A 457 17.41 12.71 -7.96
N ASP A 458 16.35 12.36 -8.68
CA ASP A 458 15.01 12.92 -8.50
C ASP A 458 14.40 12.49 -7.17
N TYR A 459 14.57 11.21 -6.79
CA TYR A 459 14.21 10.69 -5.47
C TYR A 459 15.39 10.01 -4.77
N LYS A 460 15.35 10.02 -3.44
CA LYS A 460 16.35 9.39 -2.56
C LYS A 460 15.67 8.72 -1.38
N PHE A 461 16.11 7.52 -1.06
CA PHE A 461 15.68 6.81 0.13
C PHE A 461 16.85 6.70 1.12
N VAL A 462 16.56 6.98 2.38
CA VAL A 462 17.53 6.97 3.47
C VAL A 462 17.01 6.13 4.64
N SER A 463 17.91 5.66 5.49
CA SER A 463 17.57 5.06 6.78
C SER A 463 18.50 5.58 7.86
N ASP A 464 17.95 5.84 9.05
CA ASP A 464 18.72 6.27 10.22
C ASP A 464 19.38 5.11 10.99
N TYR A 465 18.90 3.88 10.79
CA TYR A 465 19.24 2.73 11.64
C TYR A 465 19.65 1.47 10.87
N ASP A 466 19.20 1.30 9.62
CA ASP A 466 19.63 0.16 8.81
C ASP A 466 21.09 0.27 8.41
N GLN A 467 21.67 -0.88 8.11
CA GLN A 467 22.99 -0.96 7.48
C GLN A 467 22.83 -1.57 6.10
N TYR A 468 23.56 -1.00 5.14
CA TYR A 468 23.64 -1.47 3.78
C TYR A 468 22.32 -1.45 3.00
N LEU A 469 21.44 -0.48 3.30
CA LEU A 469 20.27 -0.20 2.47
C LEU A 469 20.71 0.03 1.01
N GLY A 470 20.10 -0.70 0.07
CA GLY A 470 20.47 -0.62 -1.34
C GLY A 470 21.60 -1.54 -1.77
N LEU A 471 21.97 -2.56 -0.97
CA LEU A 471 22.75 -3.70 -1.49
C LEU A 471 22.00 -4.48 -2.56
N LYS A 472 20.68 -4.44 -2.45
CA LYS A 472 19.71 -5.04 -3.35
C LYS A 472 18.56 -4.06 -3.53
N VAL A 473 18.25 -3.81 -4.79
CA VAL A 473 17.14 -2.97 -5.24
C VAL A 473 16.45 -3.70 -6.38
N SER A 474 15.15 -3.51 -6.53
CA SER A 474 14.40 -3.99 -7.69
C SER A 474 13.20 -3.08 -7.94
N SER A 475 12.67 -3.09 -9.16
CA SER A 475 11.25 -2.76 -9.35
C SER A 475 10.41 -3.80 -8.62
N ALA A 476 9.31 -3.37 -8.01
CA ALA A 476 8.28 -4.29 -7.52
C ALA A 476 7.18 -4.54 -8.58
N GLY A 477 7.29 -3.91 -9.76
CA GLY A 477 6.17 -3.81 -10.71
C GLY A 477 5.05 -2.95 -10.14
N ASP A 478 3.88 -2.99 -10.75
CA ASP A 478 2.67 -2.31 -10.27
C ASP A 478 1.94 -3.21 -9.27
N VAL A 479 2.30 -3.14 -7.98
CA VAL A 479 1.78 -4.05 -6.95
C VAL A 479 0.39 -3.66 -6.45
N ASP A 480 -0.08 -2.45 -6.76
CA ASP A 480 -1.40 -1.95 -6.36
C ASP A 480 -2.38 -1.72 -7.52
N GLY A 481 -1.95 -1.99 -8.76
CA GLY A 481 -2.76 -1.96 -9.97
C GLY A 481 -3.10 -0.54 -10.45
N ASP A 482 -2.32 0.47 -10.05
CA ASP A 482 -2.58 1.88 -10.40
C ASP A 482 -1.94 2.32 -11.73
N GLY A 483 -1.11 1.46 -12.32
CA GLY A 483 -0.40 1.63 -13.57
C GLY A 483 0.99 2.26 -13.45
N LEU A 484 1.52 2.45 -12.25
CA LEU A 484 2.87 2.94 -11.97
C LEU A 484 3.72 1.81 -11.40
N ASP A 485 4.97 1.68 -11.86
CA ASP A 485 5.87 0.71 -11.26
C ASP A 485 6.33 1.18 -9.87
N ASP A 486 6.42 0.25 -8.93
CA ASP A 486 6.83 0.49 -7.56
C ASP A 486 8.30 0.15 -7.31
N VAL A 487 8.86 0.64 -6.20
CA VAL A 487 10.27 0.50 -5.85
C VAL A 487 10.46 -0.40 -4.64
N MET A 488 11.22 -1.48 -4.81
CA MET A 488 11.60 -2.39 -3.73
C MET A 488 13.05 -2.19 -3.28
N MET A 489 13.24 -2.20 -1.96
CA MET A 489 14.47 -1.82 -1.30
C MET A 489 14.79 -2.78 -0.17
N ALA A 490 16.01 -3.31 -0.11
CA ALA A 490 16.37 -4.27 0.95
C ALA A 490 17.59 -3.86 1.78
N SER A 491 17.54 -4.26 3.06
CA SER A 491 18.66 -4.24 4.01
C SER A 491 18.73 -5.58 4.74
N HIS A 492 19.52 -6.52 4.21
CA HIS A 492 19.57 -7.87 4.77
C HIS A 492 20.29 -7.98 6.12
N ASP A 493 21.02 -6.94 6.52
CA ASP A 493 21.72 -6.85 7.82
C ASP A 493 20.93 -5.98 8.81
N SER A 494 19.67 -5.64 8.50
CA SER A 494 18.81 -4.93 9.44
C SER A 494 18.68 -5.70 10.75
N ASP A 495 18.80 -4.95 11.84
CA ASP A 495 18.68 -5.42 13.21
C ASP A 495 17.32 -5.08 13.84
N ILE A 496 16.37 -4.54 13.06
CA ILE A 496 15.12 -3.94 13.55
C ILE A 496 14.27 -4.92 14.38
N SER A 497 14.12 -6.15 13.89
CA SER A 497 13.35 -7.22 14.55
C SER A 497 14.24 -8.21 15.32
N GLY A 498 15.55 -7.99 15.33
CA GLY A 498 16.53 -8.91 15.89
C GLY A 498 17.81 -8.96 15.06
N ALA A 499 18.85 -9.60 15.61
CA ALA A 499 20.19 -9.58 15.03
C ALA A 499 20.23 -10.18 13.61
N ASN A 500 20.58 -9.37 12.60
CA ASN A 500 20.60 -9.70 11.18
C ASN A 500 19.32 -10.41 10.73
N THR A 501 18.16 -9.89 11.15
CA THR A 501 16.85 -10.38 10.71
C THR A 501 16.62 -10.01 9.25
N GLY A 502 17.05 -8.80 8.87
CA GLY A 502 16.88 -8.23 7.54
C GLY A 502 15.52 -7.56 7.37
N SER A 503 15.43 -6.63 6.41
CA SER A 503 14.22 -5.88 6.09
C SER A 503 14.10 -5.65 4.59
N THR A 504 12.86 -5.48 4.13
CA THR A 504 12.51 -5.07 2.77
C THR A 504 11.40 -4.04 2.84
N TYR A 505 11.48 -3.03 1.99
CA TYR A 505 10.57 -1.89 1.93
C TYR A 505 10.05 -1.74 0.51
N ILE A 506 8.78 -1.36 0.37
CA ILE A 506 8.14 -1.05 -0.89
C ILE A 506 7.64 0.39 -0.80
N MET A 507 8.00 1.19 -1.79
CA MET A 507 7.47 2.54 -1.99
C MET A 507 6.67 2.53 -3.28
N LEU A 508 5.40 2.91 -3.20
CA LEU A 508 4.51 2.94 -4.33
C LEU A 508 4.89 4.05 -5.30
N GLY A 509 4.78 3.80 -6.60
CA GLY A 509 4.96 4.78 -7.67
C GLY A 509 4.01 5.96 -7.47
N SER A 510 2.78 5.69 -7.04
CA SER A 510 1.78 6.69 -6.67
C SER A 510 2.27 7.65 -5.57
N THR A 511 2.99 7.13 -4.56
CA THR A 511 3.60 7.94 -3.50
C THR A 511 4.71 8.83 -4.05
N LEU A 512 5.55 8.32 -4.96
CA LEU A 512 6.64 9.07 -5.59
C LEU A 512 6.14 10.16 -6.55
N ALA A 513 5.20 9.80 -7.43
CA ALA A 513 4.62 10.70 -8.43
C ALA A 513 3.89 11.89 -7.79
N ASN A 514 3.28 11.69 -6.62
CA ASN A 514 2.56 12.73 -5.88
C ASN A 514 3.41 13.44 -4.81
N ALA A 515 4.67 13.06 -4.64
CA ALA A 515 5.51 13.60 -3.60
C ALA A 515 5.88 15.07 -3.81
N SER A 516 5.87 15.83 -2.71
CA SER A 516 6.45 17.18 -2.66
C SER A 516 7.93 17.17 -2.23
N SER A 517 8.42 16.04 -1.72
CA SER A 517 9.79 15.81 -1.29
C SER A 517 10.56 15.00 -2.34
N SER A 518 11.87 15.16 -2.36
CA SER A 518 12.82 14.37 -3.17
C SER A 518 13.65 13.40 -2.32
N GLU A 519 13.38 13.35 -1.02
CA GLU A 519 14.08 12.51 -0.04
C GLU A 519 13.06 11.94 0.93
N PHE A 520 13.12 10.62 1.14
CA PHE A 520 12.20 9.83 1.95
C PHE A 520 12.98 8.97 2.93
N ASP A 521 12.47 8.84 4.15
CA ASP A 521 12.95 7.82 5.07
C ASP A 521 12.23 6.51 4.75
N VAL A 522 12.93 5.37 4.85
CA VAL A 522 12.31 4.04 4.70
C VAL A 522 11.22 3.76 5.75
N ASP A 523 11.19 4.51 6.85
CA ASP A 523 10.07 4.49 7.81
C ASP A 523 8.74 4.92 7.17
N ASP A 524 8.79 5.78 6.16
CA ASP A 524 7.63 6.30 5.42
C ASP A 524 7.20 5.36 4.27
N ALA A 525 7.85 4.19 4.11
CA ALA A 525 7.48 3.21 3.10
C ALA A 525 6.02 2.72 3.24
N ASP A 526 5.37 2.50 2.11
CA ASP A 526 3.97 2.05 2.04
C ASP A 526 3.84 0.64 2.62
N TYR A 527 4.78 -0.25 2.29
CA TYR A 527 4.90 -1.57 2.92
C TYR A 527 6.30 -1.85 3.45
N LYS A 528 6.36 -2.49 4.63
CA LYS A 528 7.59 -2.79 5.37
C LYS A 528 7.55 -4.24 5.82
N ILE A 529 8.44 -5.05 5.28
CA ILE A 529 8.50 -6.49 5.54
C ILE A 529 9.75 -6.78 6.37
N TYR A 530 9.57 -7.13 7.63
CA TYR A 530 10.67 -7.37 8.56
C TYR A 530 10.94 -8.85 8.79
N GLY A 531 12.20 -9.27 8.61
CA GLY A 531 12.61 -10.66 8.81
C GLY A 531 12.23 -11.22 10.19
N ALA A 532 11.74 -12.46 10.20
CA ALA A 532 11.15 -13.06 11.39
C ALA A 532 12.17 -13.57 12.43
N ASN A 533 13.32 -14.11 12.01
CA ASN A 533 14.31 -14.70 12.93
C ASN A 533 15.73 -14.15 12.74
N ASN A 534 16.48 -14.17 13.85
CA ASN A 534 17.88 -13.76 13.84
C ASN A 534 18.70 -14.55 12.81
N SER A 535 19.50 -13.84 12.02
CA SER A 535 20.37 -14.39 10.97
C SER A 535 19.64 -15.02 9.78
N ASP A 536 18.34 -14.80 9.61
CA ASP A 536 17.62 -15.20 8.40
C ASP A 536 18.11 -14.40 7.17
N ALA A 537 18.60 -13.17 7.41
CA ALA A 537 19.03 -12.24 6.38
C ALA A 537 17.94 -12.06 5.32
N PHE A 538 16.72 -11.73 5.74
CA PHE A 538 15.59 -11.42 4.86
C PHE A 538 15.93 -10.21 3.98
N GLY A 539 15.55 -10.22 2.70
CA GLY A 539 16.01 -9.22 1.74
C GLY A 539 17.45 -9.43 1.26
N ARG A 540 18.00 -10.66 1.41
CA ARG A 540 19.33 -10.99 0.87
C ARG A 540 19.38 -10.86 -0.66
N ASP A 541 18.25 -11.18 -1.27
CA ASP A 541 17.93 -10.97 -2.67
C ASP A 541 16.45 -10.63 -2.75
N ILE A 542 16.08 -9.84 -3.73
CA ILE A 542 14.70 -9.43 -4.01
C ILE A 542 14.50 -9.42 -5.53
N GLY A 543 13.26 -9.58 -5.98
CA GLY A 543 12.94 -9.49 -7.39
C GLY A 543 11.44 -9.38 -7.64
N LEU A 544 11.08 -8.81 -8.79
CA LEU A 544 9.75 -8.89 -9.39
C LEU A 544 9.46 -10.34 -9.78
N ALA A 545 8.32 -10.88 -9.36
CA ALA A 545 7.79 -12.14 -9.89
C ALA A 545 6.96 -11.92 -11.16
N GLY A 546 6.43 -10.72 -11.35
CA GLY A 546 5.47 -10.42 -12.41
C GLY A 546 4.05 -10.72 -11.95
N ASP A 547 3.10 -10.79 -12.87
CA ASP A 547 1.71 -11.16 -12.58
C ASP A 547 1.58 -12.68 -12.68
N ILE A 548 1.90 -13.39 -11.59
CA ILE A 548 1.95 -14.86 -11.62
C ILE A 548 0.56 -15.44 -11.50
N ASN A 549 -0.42 -14.70 -10.99
CA ASN A 549 -1.75 -15.22 -10.71
C ASN A 549 -2.81 -14.73 -11.73
N GLY A 550 -2.45 -13.77 -12.59
CA GLY A 550 -3.26 -13.15 -13.63
C GLY A 550 -4.30 -12.16 -13.12
N ASP A 551 -4.09 -11.59 -11.93
CA ASP A 551 -4.99 -10.60 -11.33
C ASP A 551 -4.76 -9.18 -11.88
N GLY A 552 -3.66 -8.98 -12.64
CA GLY A 552 -3.28 -7.71 -13.23
C GLY A 552 -2.43 -6.82 -12.34
N MET A 553 -2.06 -7.29 -11.15
CA MET A 553 -1.09 -6.69 -10.24
C MET A 553 0.22 -7.49 -10.29
N SER A 554 1.32 -6.82 -9.95
CA SER A 554 2.62 -7.46 -9.87
C SER A 554 2.83 -8.11 -8.50
N ASP A 555 3.43 -9.30 -8.52
CA ASP A 555 3.83 -10.05 -7.34
C ASP A 555 5.33 -9.92 -7.10
N ILE A 556 5.75 -10.17 -5.86
CA ILE A 556 7.13 -9.92 -5.43
C ILE A 556 7.77 -11.12 -4.73
N LEU A 557 9.09 -11.22 -4.85
CA LEU A 557 9.91 -12.25 -4.21
C LEU A 557 10.92 -11.63 -3.25
N VAL A 558 11.03 -12.22 -2.06
CA VAL A 558 12.03 -11.83 -1.07
C VAL A 558 12.76 -13.06 -0.51
N ALA A 559 14.08 -13.09 -0.68
CA ALA A 559 14.91 -14.19 -0.19
C ALA A 559 15.42 -13.96 1.24
N ALA A 560 15.27 -14.99 2.07
CA ALA A 560 15.93 -15.15 3.36
C ALA A 560 16.94 -16.31 3.29
N SER A 561 18.16 -16.00 2.84
CA SER A 561 19.18 -17.03 2.60
C SER A 561 19.61 -17.82 3.84
N GLY A 562 19.44 -17.25 5.03
CA GLY A 562 19.75 -17.86 6.32
C GLY A 562 18.56 -18.54 6.98
N SER A 563 17.35 -18.44 6.39
CA SER A 563 16.13 -19.03 6.94
C SER A 563 16.31 -20.52 7.24
N THR A 564 15.74 -20.91 8.38
CA THR A 564 15.73 -22.30 8.83
C THR A 564 14.35 -22.95 8.77
N TYR A 565 13.39 -22.31 8.10
CA TYR A 565 12.00 -22.77 7.96
C TYR A 565 11.94 -24.22 7.44
N GLY A 566 12.67 -24.53 6.36
CA GLY A 566 12.79 -25.89 5.81
C GLY A 566 13.79 -26.81 6.51
N GLY A 567 14.49 -26.32 7.54
CA GLY A 567 15.63 -26.97 8.17
C GLY A 567 16.90 -26.11 8.13
N GLN A 568 17.95 -26.53 8.83
CA GLN A 568 19.18 -25.75 8.97
C GLN A 568 19.88 -25.51 7.63
N GLY A 569 20.07 -24.23 7.25
CA GLY A 569 20.83 -23.82 6.06
C GLY A 569 20.13 -24.12 4.74
N THR A 570 18.80 -24.14 4.75
CA THR A 570 17.96 -24.38 3.56
C THR A 570 17.61 -23.08 2.84
N GLY A 571 17.51 -21.96 3.55
CA GLY A 571 17.01 -20.71 2.99
C GLY A 571 15.52 -20.81 2.60
N THR A 572 14.87 -19.67 2.44
CA THR A 572 13.48 -19.60 1.96
C THR A 572 13.31 -18.35 1.10
N VAL A 573 12.62 -18.49 -0.03
CA VAL A 573 12.10 -17.34 -0.79
C VAL A 573 10.62 -17.23 -0.48
N PHE A 574 10.20 -16.02 -0.13
CA PHE A 574 8.81 -15.68 0.17
C PHE A 574 8.25 -14.95 -1.03
N LEU A 575 7.02 -15.31 -1.41
CA LEU A 575 6.25 -14.64 -2.45
C LEU A 575 5.10 -13.91 -1.78
N PHE A 576 4.97 -12.62 -2.09
CA PHE A 576 3.81 -11.82 -1.69
C PHE A 576 3.10 -11.38 -2.95
N SER A 577 1.81 -11.69 -3.06
CA SER A 577 1.01 -11.18 -4.14
C SER A 577 0.71 -9.70 -3.94
N GLY A 578 0.67 -8.93 -5.03
CA GLY A 578 0.35 -7.49 -4.98
C GLY A 578 -1.01 -7.25 -4.30
N ALA A 579 -2.03 -8.02 -4.71
CA ALA A 579 -3.37 -7.95 -4.16
C ALA A 579 -3.43 -8.29 -2.66
N SER A 580 -2.54 -9.15 -2.15
CA SER A 580 -2.52 -9.53 -0.73
C SER A 580 -1.84 -8.50 0.18
N LEU A 581 -0.98 -7.62 -0.35
CA LEU A 581 -0.18 -6.68 0.48
C LEU A 581 -1.01 -5.81 1.44
N PRO A 582 -2.15 -5.21 1.05
CA PRO A 582 -2.99 -4.41 1.95
C PRO A 582 -3.52 -5.23 3.14
N TYR A 583 -3.84 -6.50 2.93
CA TYR A 583 -4.45 -7.39 3.92
C TYR A 583 -3.41 -8.02 4.85
N LEU A 584 -2.22 -8.29 4.33
CA LEU A 584 -1.08 -8.78 5.11
C LEU A 584 -0.47 -7.71 6.03
N ALA A 585 -0.72 -6.43 5.73
CA ALA A 585 -0.16 -5.31 6.46
C ALA A 585 -0.96 -4.99 7.74
N SER A 586 -0.30 -5.05 8.89
CA SER A 586 -0.81 -4.46 10.13
C SER A 586 -0.38 -2.99 10.21
N GLY A 587 -1.16 -2.10 9.59
CA GLY A 587 -0.73 -0.72 9.31
C GLY A 587 0.07 -0.73 8.01
N ASN A 588 1.40 -0.62 8.11
CA ASN A 588 2.31 -0.72 6.96
C ASN A 588 3.34 -1.85 7.15
N GLU A 589 3.19 -2.68 8.19
CA GLU A 589 4.16 -3.70 8.55
C GLU A 589 3.61 -5.10 8.24
N ILE A 590 4.37 -5.88 7.49
CA ILE A 590 4.03 -7.24 7.07
C ILE A 590 4.95 -8.24 7.78
N ASN A 591 4.34 -9.29 8.33
CA ASN A 591 5.08 -10.43 8.85
C ASN A 591 5.41 -11.37 7.67
N PRO A 592 6.68 -11.70 7.40
CA PRO A 592 7.03 -12.53 6.25
C PRO A 592 6.53 -13.96 6.35
N LEU A 593 6.11 -14.43 7.53
CA LEU A 593 5.47 -15.74 7.66
C LEU A 593 4.05 -15.80 7.10
N ALA A 594 3.44 -14.64 6.82
CA ALA A 594 2.14 -14.52 6.18
C ALA A 594 2.23 -14.43 4.63
N ALA A 595 3.42 -14.63 4.06
CA ALA A 595 3.57 -14.75 2.61
C ALA A 595 2.68 -15.85 2.03
N ASP A 596 2.07 -15.57 0.87
CA ASP A 596 1.15 -16.46 0.16
C ASP A 596 1.85 -17.78 -0.21
N TYR A 597 3.07 -17.66 -0.77
CA TYR A 597 3.91 -18.82 -1.09
C TYR A 597 5.31 -18.74 -0.50
N ARG A 598 5.85 -19.92 -0.19
CA ARG A 598 7.19 -20.12 0.36
C ARG A 598 7.92 -21.17 -0.46
N PHE A 599 8.98 -20.76 -1.14
CA PHE A 599 9.89 -21.69 -1.82
C PHE A 599 11.01 -22.11 -0.86
N VAL A 600 10.93 -23.36 -0.44
CA VAL A 600 11.82 -23.94 0.56
C VAL A 600 13.00 -24.61 -0.14
N GLY A 601 14.19 -24.04 0.08
CA GLY A 601 15.42 -24.53 -0.53
C GLY A 601 15.91 -25.86 0.04
N ASP A 602 16.83 -26.49 -0.69
CA ASP A 602 17.59 -27.66 -0.27
C ASP A 602 18.98 -27.30 0.30
N SER A 603 19.39 -26.05 0.10
CA SER A 603 20.64 -25.41 0.52
C SER A 603 20.51 -23.89 0.41
N ASN A 604 21.43 -23.12 1.00
CA ASN A 604 21.42 -21.65 0.92
C ASN A 604 21.12 -21.13 -0.50
N ILE A 605 20.12 -20.26 -0.59
CA ILE A 605 19.65 -19.61 -1.83
C ILE A 605 20.80 -18.86 -2.51
N GLY A 606 20.88 -19.03 -3.82
CA GLY A 606 21.87 -18.44 -4.70
C GLY A 606 21.48 -17.03 -5.16
N SER A 607 20.39 -16.95 -5.93
CA SER A 607 19.81 -15.77 -6.56
C SER A 607 18.34 -16.01 -6.95
N ILE A 608 17.55 -14.94 -7.05
CA ILE A 608 16.23 -14.86 -7.70
C ILE A 608 16.43 -14.39 -9.15
N GLY A 609 15.64 -14.90 -10.09
CA GLY A 609 15.67 -14.52 -11.50
C GLY A 609 15.22 -13.06 -11.69
N ARG A 610 15.93 -12.31 -12.54
CA ARG A 610 15.50 -10.97 -12.96
C ARG A 610 14.72 -11.03 -14.26
N LEU A 611 13.58 -10.35 -14.27
CA LEU A 611 12.73 -10.19 -15.44
C LEU A 611 13.22 -9.02 -16.31
N PRO A 612 13.29 -9.16 -17.64
CA PRO A 612 13.17 -8.02 -18.52
C PRO A 612 11.74 -7.45 -18.41
N LYS A 613 11.52 -6.17 -18.72
CA LYS A 613 10.20 -5.48 -18.68
C LYS A 613 9.08 -6.12 -19.54
N ARG A 614 9.22 -7.34 -20.08
CA ARG A 614 8.35 -7.90 -21.12
C ARG A 614 7.57 -9.18 -20.77
N SER A 615 8.05 -10.05 -19.87
CA SER A 615 7.31 -11.19 -19.26
C SER A 615 8.31 -12.11 -18.55
N GLY A 616 7.80 -13.06 -17.77
CA GLY A 616 8.51 -14.21 -17.20
C GLY A 616 7.88 -15.55 -17.56
N ASP A 617 6.95 -15.59 -18.52
CA ASP A 617 6.20 -16.77 -18.98
C ASP A 617 7.08 -17.73 -19.79
N LEU A 618 7.61 -18.76 -19.13
CA LEU A 618 8.56 -19.70 -19.71
C LEU A 618 7.87 -20.85 -20.46
N ASP A 619 6.66 -21.23 -20.05
CA ASP A 619 5.93 -22.35 -20.63
C ASP A 619 4.82 -21.95 -21.63
N GLY A 620 4.58 -20.65 -21.76
CA GLY A 620 3.67 -20.04 -22.72
C GLY A 620 2.20 -20.13 -22.31
N ASP A 621 1.90 -20.28 -21.02
CA ASP A 621 0.54 -20.37 -20.50
C ASP A 621 -0.13 -19.00 -20.27
N GLY A 622 0.65 -17.93 -20.36
CA GLY A 622 0.23 -16.54 -20.23
C GLY A 622 0.40 -15.95 -18.83
N PHE A 623 1.02 -16.68 -17.89
CA PHE A 623 1.35 -16.20 -16.55
C PHE A 623 2.86 -16.15 -16.34
N ASP A 624 3.32 -15.26 -15.47
CA ASP A 624 4.76 -15.16 -15.20
C ASP A 624 5.25 -16.30 -14.30
N ASP A 625 6.38 -16.90 -14.64
CA ASP A 625 6.99 -17.99 -13.86
C ASP A 625 8.05 -17.48 -12.88
N VAL A 626 8.36 -18.28 -11.85
CA VAL A 626 9.34 -17.92 -10.80
C VAL A 626 10.62 -18.74 -10.94
N MET A 627 11.75 -18.07 -11.19
CA MET A 627 13.09 -18.68 -11.25
C MET A 627 13.92 -18.43 -9.99
N ILE A 628 14.38 -19.48 -9.34
CA ILE A 628 15.19 -19.41 -8.11
C ILE A 628 16.38 -20.37 -8.17
N SER A 629 17.57 -19.89 -7.80
CA SER A 629 18.78 -20.72 -7.78
C SER A 629 19.23 -21.17 -6.38
N SER A 630 19.87 -22.32 -6.33
CA SER A 630 20.63 -22.87 -5.20
C SER A 630 22.07 -23.12 -5.62
N LYS A 631 22.92 -22.08 -5.65
CA LYS A 631 24.31 -22.18 -6.14
C LYS A 631 25.20 -23.17 -5.38
N TYR A 632 24.85 -23.54 -4.15
CA TYR A 632 25.60 -24.49 -3.33
C TYR A 632 25.01 -25.91 -3.32
N ALA A 633 23.92 -26.14 -4.05
CA ALA A 633 23.31 -27.45 -4.17
C ALA A 633 24.26 -28.48 -4.79
N ASN A 634 23.97 -29.76 -4.54
CA ASN A 634 24.59 -30.91 -5.19
C ASN A 634 26.12 -30.93 -5.13
N SER A 635 26.69 -30.60 -3.96
CA SER A 635 28.14 -30.47 -3.77
C SER A 635 28.74 -29.30 -4.58
N TYR A 636 28.11 -28.12 -4.52
CA TYR A 636 28.56 -26.91 -5.21
C TYR A 636 28.55 -27.02 -6.74
N THR A 637 27.81 -27.96 -7.33
CA THR A 637 27.55 -27.90 -8.78
C THR A 637 26.60 -26.75 -9.11
N GLY A 638 25.68 -26.44 -8.19
CA GLY A 638 24.63 -25.45 -8.39
C GLY A 638 23.40 -26.04 -9.07
N MET A 639 22.25 -25.41 -8.80
CA MET A 639 20.93 -25.74 -9.33
C MET A 639 20.15 -24.46 -9.61
N VAL A 640 19.31 -24.48 -10.65
CA VAL A 640 18.27 -23.48 -10.90
C VAL A 640 16.93 -24.21 -10.97
N ASN A 641 15.90 -23.65 -10.35
CA ASN A 641 14.56 -24.21 -10.29
C ASN A 641 13.60 -23.16 -10.84
N VAL A 642 12.73 -23.57 -11.75
CA VAL A 642 11.63 -22.72 -12.25
C VAL A 642 10.33 -23.34 -11.78
N PHE A 643 9.52 -22.51 -11.14
CA PHE A 643 8.20 -22.84 -10.65
C PHE A 643 7.18 -22.16 -11.54
N THR A 644 6.29 -22.95 -12.12
CA THR A 644 5.17 -22.45 -12.91
C THR A 644 3.88 -22.51 -12.12
N ASN A 645 2.82 -21.95 -12.68
CA ASN A 645 1.47 -21.95 -12.10
C ASN A 645 0.93 -23.36 -11.86
N CYS A 646 0.09 -23.52 -10.84
CA CYS A 646 -0.58 -24.80 -10.58
C CYS A 646 -1.92 -24.89 -11.33
N GLU A 647 -2.04 -25.87 -12.23
CA GLU A 647 -3.29 -26.21 -12.94
C GLU A 647 -4.46 -26.66 -12.04
#